data_AF-A0ABD0XL26-F1
#
_entry.id   AF-A0ABD0XL26-F1
#
_cell.length_a   1.000
_cell.length_b   1.000
_cell.length_c   1.000
_cell.angle_alpha   90.00
_cell.angle_beta   90.00
_cell.angle_gamma   90.00
#
_symmetry.space_group_name_H-M   'P 1'
#
loop_
_entity.id
_entity.type
_entity.pdbx_description
1 polymer ?
#
loop_
_entity_poly.entity_id
_entity_poly.type
_entity_poly.pdbx_seq_one_letter_code
_entity_poly.pdbx_strand_id
1 'polypeptide(L)'
;MDYEQTPQLSLRSTMGLLVLTLIARAADGVCPLDASTLSLKLPEVVVQHGDPLDVNCSMLLRNVPDKSWVSTDNNTHLVPNNVTSVEWDTEAYCTIKLNESLQCNQLSIIVYKTPDSVSISPLNHSGPMVEGNQYQLQCNIQNVAPLQNLVVKWYKGNESIENKTYTNSSNKKPVTESLILTINPSREDDGAQFTCEAELHLGPGGPQTPPTVTSKHQIHVVPSQQQPPMFSTAYPTPGTMTTVQSTVKPKGHRSLLELDPPRAVVRYGDSVSVNCSTSATDPEGMGWEATIGGVGFEEFVTSIIWTVAKLTDWTVETKCYVTLSNGTQPKEVLPVIVYKTPDSVSISPLNHSGPMVEGKEYQLQCNIQNVAPLQNLVVKWYKGNDFIANKTYKDPNKKKPVNKSPTLNITANREDNGTQFRCEAELHLGPEGPQTPPTVTSETLYITVHYGPDIDCSGVKTLDILEGQNLVGHCSVEGNPSPVTRWLKAGKSFEPSTLLSRTDAGPYTITANGLVNISHTVWVNVVYGPEFNCPMVYNITEHEIHNLSCMAEGYPVPDVMWIKDGEMVDFPEKLTNMDAGQYRLYANSSHSTVNHTLDIHVLFKPRDIQELLDTKVDTGSSTQLKCSSSGNPAPEYSWIYHRTPNVRVETKDGVSLLKIVHATGENIGTYTCYVRNTLGNVSKTAMVFVIGAEPVCPIKLSNERVVIKYEDQVSVSCSNTTSAEWITWTIDGVFINDTTWSVESLLQWDIRPNCTANFQGIGTCSKPLHITVYKTPDSVSISPLNHSGPMVEGNQYQLQCKIQNVAPLQNLVVKWYKGNVSIDTKTYRDSSKKKPVNKSLTLTINPSREDDGAQFRCEAELHLGPGGPQTPPTVTSELMNIIVHYAPKFLPDNVKAVLVSAGSNASLVCSAEGNPSPVLNWNYTSADNVILFTVGKQKTVLITRATSANAGIYICTANNSLGLVTRETTVTITDTGSFADHLITILLILLIIFLIFVVIFYLKWKKKHGNYNFTPIPTALPMTEKCNGEGR
;
A
#
# COMPACT_ATOMS: atom_id res chain seq x y z
N MET A 1 41.26 29.11 -34.76
CA MET A 1 41.89 28.60 -35.98
C MET A 1 40.86 27.76 -36.70
N ASP A 2 40.09 28.42 -37.56
CA ASP A 2 40.08 28.18 -39.01
C ASP A 2 39.85 26.73 -39.51
N TYR A 3 38.73 26.56 -40.23
CA TYR A 3 38.66 26.26 -41.68
C TYR A 3 39.49 25.06 -42.22
N GLU A 4 39.00 24.19 -43.11
CA GLU A 4 37.80 24.22 -43.99
C GLU A 4 37.49 22.78 -44.52
N GLN A 5 36.61 22.69 -45.53
CA GLN A 5 36.45 21.63 -46.55
C GLN A 5 35.33 20.58 -46.40
N THR A 6 34.25 20.88 -47.11
CA THR A 6 33.28 19.95 -47.73
C THR A 6 33.56 19.93 -49.25
N PRO A 7 32.67 19.46 -50.17
CA PRO A 7 31.88 18.23 -50.29
C PRO A 7 32.18 17.50 -51.65
N GLN A 8 31.37 16.51 -52.09
CA GLN A 8 30.69 16.46 -53.42
C GLN A 8 30.15 15.07 -53.83
N LEU A 9 28.85 15.01 -54.13
CA LEU A 9 28.11 14.31 -55.22
C LEU A 9 26.65 14.13 -54.73
N SER A 10 25.62 14.86 -55.14
CA SER A 10 25.24 15.53 -56.40
C SER A 10 24.57 14.64 -57.45
N LEU A 11 23.25 14.79 -57.58
CA LEU A 11 22.52 14.83 -58.85
C LEU A 11 21.17 15.57 -58.68
N ARG A 12 20.62 16.12 -59.76
CA ARG A 12 19.47 17.07 -59.76
C ARG A 12 18.33 16.63 -60.68
N SER A 13 17.09 16.96 -60.29
CA SER A 13 16.06 17.64 -61.12
C SER A 13 14.88 18.02 -60.20
N THR A 14 14.57 19.30 -59.91
CA THR A 14 13.85 20.32 -60.73
C THR A 14 12.43 19.89 -61.12
N MET A 15 11.35 20.68 -60.97
CA MET A 15 11.17 22.11 -60.60
C MET A 15 9.75 22.28 -59.98
N GLY A 16 9.41 23.32 -59.20
CA GLY A 16 10.22 24.44 -58.71
C GLY A 16 9.45 25.43 -57.82
N LEU A 17 10.21 26.39 -57.29
CA LEU A 17 9.86 27.80 -56.99
C LEU A 17 8.53 28.15 -56.27
N LEU A 18 8.64 28.53 -54.99
CA LEU A 18 8.82 29.96 -54.67
C LEU A 18 9.76 30.13 -53.46
N VAL A 19 10.16 31.36 -53.14
CA VAL A 19 11.21 31.68 -52.15
C VAL A 19 10.68 32.68 -51.12
N LEU A 20 10.87 32.40 -49.83
CA LEU A 20 11.32 33.39 -48.84
C LEU A 20 11.82 32.72 -47.56
N THR A 21 12.91 33.26 -47.01
CA THR A 21 13.58 32.78 -45.79
C THR A 21 13.11 33.53 -44.56
N LEU A 22 12.97 32.84 -43.42
CA LEU A 22 13.27 33.38 -42.09
C LEU A 22 13.48 32.24 -41.09
N ILE A 23 14.47 32.38 -40.20
CA ILE A 23 14.71 31.44 -39.10
C ILE A 23 14.03 31.99 -37.85
N ALA A 24 13.07 31.24 -37.29
CA ALA A 24 12.53 31.51 -35.97
C ALA A 24 12.14 30.19 -35.25
N ARG A 25 12.68 30.05 -34.04
CA ARG A 25 12.25 29.29 -32.84
C ARG A 25 11.28 28.10 -32.99
N ALA A 26 11.59 27.03 -32.27
CA ALA A 26 10.66 25.95 -31.98
C ALA A 26 9.54 26.41 -31.03
N ALA A 27 8.36 26.62 -31.61
CA ALA A 27 7.02 26.68 -31.02
C ALA A 27 6.04 26.44 -32.21
N ASP A 28 4.88 25.80 -32.09
CA ASP A 28 4.10 25.44 -30.90
C ASP A 28 3.72 23.95 -30.88
N GLY A 29 3.80 23.32 -29.70
CA GLY A 29 3.37 21.92 -29.47
C GLY A 29 1.91 21.81 -29.05
N VAL A 30 0.98 22.32 -29.84
CA VAL A 30 -0.46 22.34 -29.51
C VAL A 30 -1.07 20.94 -29.62
N CYS A 31 -1.79 20.48 -28.58
CA CYS A 31 -2.58 19.25 -28.64
C CYS A 31 -3.73 19.38 -29.66
N PRO A 32 -3.92 18.44 -30.60
CA PRO A 32 -5.13 18.39 -31.42
C PRO A 32 -6.34 18.05 -30.56
N LEU A 33 -7.47 18.74 -30.80
CA LEU A 33 -8.68 18.72 -29.96
C LEU A 33 -9.35 17.34 -29.75
N ASP A 34 -9.00 16.31 -30.53
CA ASP A 34 -9.60 14.96 -30.48
C ASP A 34 -8.58 13.83 -30.18
N ALA A 35 -7.31 14.14 -29.87
CA ALA A 35 -6.21 13.16 -29.84
C ALA A 35 -6.06 12.35 -28.52
N SER A 36 -7.11 11.66 -28.08
CA SER A 36 -7.07 10.84 -26.85
C SER A 36 -6.59 9.40 -27.08
N THR A 37 -5.35 9.08 -26.67
CA THR A 37 -4.79 7.70 -26.73
C THR A 37 -4.15 7.21 -25.42
N LEU A 38 -4.23 8.00 -24.33
CA LEU A 38 -3.51 7.74 -23.09
C LEU A 38 -4.47 7.68 -21.87
N SER A 39 -4.92 6.47 -21.54
CA SER A 39 -5.86 6.19 -20.45
C SER A 39 -5.24 6.35 -19.04
N LEU A 40 -4.93 7.57 -18.63
CA LEU A 40 -4.59 7.92 -17.24
C LEU A 40 -5.86 8.15 -16.41
N LYS A 41 -6.01 7.39 -15.33
CA LYS A 41 -7.03 7.67 -14.31
C LYS A 41 -6.51 8.73 -13.32
N LEU A 42 -6.58 9.99 -13.74
CA LEU A 42 -6.28 11.15 -12.90
C LEU A 42 -7.38 11.34 -11.82
N PRO A 43 -7.07 11.96 -10.68
CA PRO A 43 -8.09 12.41 -9.73
C PRO A 43 -8.92 13.54 -10.34
N GLU A 44 -10.18 13.61 -9.94
CA GLU A 44 -11.07 14.76 -10.24
C GLU A 44 -10.77 15.89 -9.25
N VAL A 45 -10.63 17.12 -9.75
CA VAL A 45 -10.21 18.28 -8.95
C VAL A 45 -11.36 19.27 -8.82
N VAL A 46 -11.69 19.65 -7.59
CA VAL A 46 -12.75 20.63 -7.29
C VAL A 46 -12.09 21.89 -6.73
N VAL A 47 -12.46 23.06 -7.26
CA VAL A 47 -11.86 24.35 -6.88
C VAL A 47 -12.90 25.47 -6.90
N GLN A 48 -12.81 26.40 -5.96
CA GLN A 48 -13.74 27.54 -5.93
C GLN A 48 -13.32 28.58 -6.99
N HIS A 49 -14.30 29.19 -7.66
CA HIS A 49 -14.04 30.23 -8.65
C HIS A 49 -13.25 31.40 -8.05
N GLY A 50 -12.12 31.74 -8.67
CA GLY A 50 -11.21 32.80 -8.22
C GLY A 50 -10.06 32.34 -7.31
N ASP A 51 -10.09 31.10 -6.79
CA ASP A 51 -8.97 30.56 -6.03
C ASP A 51 -7.79 30.19 -6.95
N PRO A 52 -6.54 30.21 -6.45
CA PRO A 52 -5.38 29.73 -7.18
C PRO A 52 -5.34 28.19 -7.24
N LEU A 53 -4.89 27.64 -8.37
CA LEU A 53 -4.79 26.20 -8.61
C LEU A 53 -3.37 25.79 -9.02
N ASP A 54 -2.78 24.90 -8.21
CA ASP A 54 -1.54 24.18 -8.50
C ASP A 54 -1.86 22.68 -8.70
N VAL A 55 -1.33 22.10 -9.77
CA VAL A 55 -1.60 20.71 -10.20
C VAL A 55 -0.30 20.05 -10.67
N ASN A 56 -0.15 18.74 -10.47
CA ASN A 56 1.12 18.03 -10.72
C ASN A 56 0.92 16.72 -11.53
N CYS A 57 1.64 16.59 -12.66
CA CYS A 57 1.61 15.44 -13.59
C CYS A 57 2.33 14.21 -13.00
N SER A 58 1.81 13.69 -11.89
CA SER A 58 2.27 12.47 -11.26
C SER A 58 1.93 11.24 -12.11
N MET A 59 2.85 10.26 -12.14
CA MET A 59 2.75 9.05 -12.97
C MET A 59 3.55 7.94 -12.30
N LEU A 60 3.08 6.70 -12.33
CA LEU A 60 3.70 5.56 -11.62
C LEU A 60 5.08 5.14 -12.16
N LEU A 61 5.45 5.60 -13.36
CA LEU A 61 6.76 5.35 -13.97
C LEU A 61 7.73 6.49 -13.62
N ARG A 62 8.84 6.13 -12.95
CA ARG A 62 9.97 7.05 -12.72
C ARG A 62 10.77 7.21 -14.04
N ASN A 63 11.39 8.38 -14.21
CA ASN A 63 12.29 8.74 -15.32
C ASN A 63 11.61 8.93 -16.69
N VAL A 64 10.78 9.97 -16.82
CA VAL A 64 10.50 10.66 -18.09
C VAL A 64 10.85 12.14 -17.89
N PRO A 65 11.75 12.75 -18.69
CA PRO A 65 12.28 14.08 -18.40
C PRO A 65 11.34 15.22 -18.81
N ASP A 66 10.66 15.09 -19.96
CA ASP A 66 9.82 16.13 -20.53
C ASP A 66 8.36 15.92 -20.10
N LYS A 67 7.91 16.74 -19.12
CA LYS A 67 6.51 16.83 -18.68
C LYS A 67 6.11 18.29 -18.51
N SER A 68 4.91 18.63 -18.98
CA SER A 68 4.33 19.96 -18.79
C SER A 68 2.82 19.85 -18.57
N TRP A 69 2.30 20.56 -17.58
CA TRP A 69 0.90 21.00 -17.65
C TRP A 69 0.80 22.16 -18.61
N VAL A 70 -0.35 22.25 -19.23
CA VAL A 70 -0.77 23.40 -20.00
C VAL A 70 -2.17 23.77 -19.56
N SER A 71 -2.34 25.01 -19.08
CA SER A 71 -3.66 25.61 -18.86
C SER A 71 -4.01 26.52 -20.03
N THR A 72 -5.29 26.60 -20.34
CA THR A 72 -5.86 27.70 -21.12
C THR A 72 -6.22 28.84 -20.17
N ASP A 73 -5.74 30.05 -20.48
CA ASP A 73 -6.27 31.28 -19.90
C ASP A 73 -7.14 32.04 -20.92
N ASN A 74 -7.60 33.23 -20.56
CA ASN A 74 -8.71 33.95 -21.22
C ASN A 74 -8.41 34.46 -22.66
N ASN A 75 -7.33 34.02 -23.33
CA ASN A 75 -7.01 34.38 -24.72
C ASN A 75 -6.23 33.27 -25.49
N THR A 76 -6.67 32.01 -25.45
CA THR A 76 -6.16 30.90 -26.30
C THR A 76 -4.67 30.54 -26.16
N HIS A 77 -3.93 31.17 -25.25
CA HIS A 77 -2.52 30.93 -25.04
C HIS A 77 -2.27 29.83 -24.01
N LEU A 78 -1.18 29.10 -24.22
CA LEU A 78 -0.81 27.90 -23.50
C LEU A 78 0.28 28.24 -22.48
N VAL A 79 -0.10 28.41 -21.21
CA VAL A 79 0.79 28.91 -20.15
C VAL A 79 1.33 27.76 -19.27
N PRO A 80 2.64 27.70 -18.99
CA PRO A 80 3.24 26.63 -18.19
C PRO A 80 3.14 26.89 -16.68
N ASN A 81 2.32 26.06 -16.01
CA ASN A 81 2.15 25.90 -14.55
C ASN A 81 1.58 27.10 -13.75
N ASN A 82 0.81 26.75 -12.72
CA ASN A 82 0.17 27.60 -11.70
C ASN A 82 -0.83 28.64 -12.23
N VAL A 83 -2.12 28.31 -12.13
CA VAL A 83 -3.23 29.23 -12.44
C VAL A 83 -3.49 30.11 -11.21
N THR A 84 -3.33 31.42 -11.33
CA THR A 84 -3.44 32.36 -10.19
C THR A 84 -4.87 32.67 -9.76
N SER A 85 -5.86 32.41 -10.62
CA SER A 85 -7.30 32.56 -10.38
C SER A 85 -8.04 31.67 -11.36
N VAL A 86 -8.80 30.68 -10.89
CA VAL A 86 -9.55 29.75 -11.76
C VAL A 86 -10.84 30.38 -12.30
N GLU A 87 -11.03 30.28 -13.62
CA GLU A 87 -12.18 30.76 -14.38
C GLU A 87 -13.15 29.62 -14.73
N TRP A 88 -14.41 29.96 -15.06
CA TRP A 88 -15.49 28.99 -15.31
C TRP A 88 -15.23 27.95 -16.40
N ASP A 89 -14.41 28.31 -17.39
CA ASP A 89 -14.09 27.48 -18.55
C ASP A 89 -12.63 26.99 -18.53
N THR A 90 -11.93 27.08 -17.39
CA THR A 90 -10.54 26.61 -17.24
C THR A 90 -10.44 25.09 -17.45
N GLU A 91 -9.56 24.68 -18.35
CA GLU A 91 -9.21 23.28 -18.60
C GLU A 91 -7.69 23.08 -18.55
N ALA A 92 -7.26 22.00 -17.89
CA ALA A 92 -5.85 21.63 -17.75
C ALA A 92 -5.52 20.32 -18.47
N TYR A 93 -4.44 20.34 -19.25
CA TYR A 93 -3.99 19.23 -20.07
C TYR A 93 -2.59 18.77 -19.63
N CYS A 94 -2.45 17.50 -19.25
CA CYS A 94 -1.15 16.91 -18.95
C CYS A 94 -0.52 16.42 -20.25
N THR A 95 0.63 16.98 -20.61
CA THR A 95 1.34 16.69 -21.87
C THR A 95 2.61 15.90 -21.62
N ILE A 96 2.85 14.88 -22.45
CA ILE A 96 4.00 13.98 -22.37
C ILE A 96 4.57 13.80 -23.77
N LYS A 97 5.90 13.94 -23.90
CA LYS A 97 6.62 13.71 -25.16
C LYS A 97 7.31 12.34 -25.11
N LEU A 98 7.00 11.47 -26.08
CA LEU A 98 7.53 10.11 -26.19
C LEU A 98 8.06 9.87 -27.60
N ASN A 99 9.39 9.75 -27.74
CA ASN A 99 10.08 9.46 -29.00
C ASN A 99 9.50 10.23 -30.19
N GLU A 100 9.63 11.56 -30.13
CA GLU A 100 9.14 12.55 -31.11
C GLU A 100 7.60 12.70 -31.22
N SER A 101 6.80 11.77 -30.69
CA SER A 101 5.35 11.94 -30.57
C SER A 101 4.93 12.77 -29.34
N LEU A 102 3.88 13.58 -29.50
CA LEU A 102 3.19 14.25 -28.40
C LEU A 102 1.95 13.46 -28.00
N GLN A 103 1.73 13.28 -26.70
CA GLN A 103 0.56 12.63 -26.12
C GLN A 103 -0.06 13.55 -25.07
N CYS A 104 -1.38 13.67 -25.06
CA CYS A 104 -2.13 14.56 -24.17
C CYS A 104 -3.23 13.78 -23.43
N ASN A 105 -3.49 14.13 -22.17
CA ASN A 105 -4.70 13.70 -21.46
C ASN A 105 -5.28 14.85 -20.62
N GLN A 106 -6.60 14.98 -20.60
CA GLN A 106 -7.31 16.06 -19.94
C GLN A 106 -7.59 15.74 -18.45
N LEU A 107 -7.54 16.77 -17.60
CA LEU A 107 -7.97 16.71 -16.20
C LEU A 107 -9.43 17.17 -16.07
N SER A 108 -10.27 16.42 -15.34
CA SER A 108 -11.61 16.89 -14.96
C SER A 108 -11.49 17.92 -13.83
N ILE A 109 -11.90 19.16 -14.10
CA ILE A 109 -11.95 20.25 -13.12
C ILE A 109 -13.40 20.68 -12.93
N ILE A 110 -13.88 20.64 -11.69
CA ILE A 110 -15.17 21.19 -11.28
C ILE A 110 -14.92 22.54 -10.60
N VAL A 111 -15.21 23.62 -11.33
CA VAL A 111 -15.20 24.98 -10.79
C VAL A 111 -16.56 25.26 -10.15
N TYR A 112 -16.58 25.69 -8.88
CA TYR A 112 -17.82 25.94 -8.15
C TYR A 112 -17.87 27.32 -7.48
N LYS A 113 -19.07 27.77 -7.15
CA LYS A 113 -19.33 28.95 -6.32
C LYS A 113 -20.60 28.72 -5.51
N THR A 114 -20.51 28.92 -4.21
CA THR A 114 -21.64 28.93 -3.27
C THR A 114 -22.66 30.02 -3.62
N PRO A 115 -23.94 29.86 -3.24
CA PRO A 115 -24.94 30.92 -3.40
C PRO A 115 -24.51 32.23 -2.73
N ASP A 116 -24.63 33.36 -3.42
CA ASP A 116 -24.37 34.70 -2.83
C ASP A 116 -25.35 35.00 -1.69
N SER A 117 -26.56 34.44 -1.77
CA SER A 117 -27.55 34.43 -0.70
C SER A 117 -28.61 33.35 -0.94
N VAL A 118 -29.22 32.91 0.16
CA VAL A 118 -30.47 32.14 0.16
C VAL A 118 -31.49 32.93 0.99
N SER A 119 -32.70 33.09 0.46
CA SER A 119 -33.77 33.85 1.12
C SER A 119 -35.13 33.18 0.95
N ILE A 120 -35.97 33.24 1.98
CA ILE A 120 -37.37 32.77 1.93
C ILE A 120 -38.30 33.97 1.82
N SER A 121 -39.22 33.93 0.86
CA SER A 121 -40.25 34.95 0.63
C SER A 121 -41.63 34.30 0.46
N PRO A 122 -42.66 34.71 1.22
CA PRO A 122 -44.05 34.31 0.96
C PRO A 122 -44.51 34.80 -0.41
N LEU A 123 -45.05 33.88 -1.23
CA LEU A 123 -45.52 34.20 -2.57
C LEU A 123 -46.92 34.83 -2.50
N ASN A 124 -47.08 36.03 -3.07
CA ASN A 124 -48.36 36.75 -3.19
C ASN A 124 -49.12 36.99 -1.87
N HIS A 125 -48.45 36.95 -0.72
CA HIS A 125 -49.08 37.16 0.59
C HIS A 125 -48.25 38.08 1.51
N SER A 126 -48.91 39.00 2.20
CA SER A 126 -48.30 39.96 3.13
C SER A 126 -49.23 40.22 4.31
N GLY A 127 -49.18 39.34 5.31
CA GLY A 127 -50.02 39.38 6.52
C GLY A 127 -49.86 38.11 7.36
N PRO A 128 -50.67 37.94 8.42
CA PRO A 128 -50.77 36.66 9.12
C PRO A 128 -51.48 35.63 8.23
N MET A 129 -51.04 34.37 8.31
CA MET A 129 -51.65 33.26 7.59
C MET A 129 -52.91 32.81 8.33
N VAL A 130 -53.99 32.50 7.60
CA VAL A 130 -55.25 32.03 8.21
C VAL A 130 -55.27 30.51 8.23
N GLU A 131 -55.65 29.94 9.38
CA GLU A 131 -55.78 28.49 9.57
C GLU A 131 -56.62 27.83 8.46
N GLY A 132 -56.07 26.78 7.85
CA GLY A 132 -56.75 25.97 6.82
C GLY A 132 -56.68 26.50 5.39
N ASN A 133 -56.10 27.68 5.15
CA ASN A 133 -55.81 28.17 3.80
C ASN A 133 -54.46 27.62 3.28
N GLN A 134 -54.33 27.56 1.95
CA GLN A 134 -53.11 27.14 1.27
C GLN A 134 -52.23 28.35 0.92
N TYR A 135 -50.94 28.30 1.30
CA TYR A 135 -49.93 29.33 1.06
C TYR A 135 -48.71 28.74 0.35
N GLN A 136 -47.86 29.61 -0.20
CA GLN A 136 -46.61 29.24 -0.88
C GLN A 136 -45.43 30.03 -0.32
N LEU A 137 -44.34 29.34 -0.04
CA LEU A 137 -43.05 29.91 0.34
C LEU A 137 -42.05 29.66 -0.80
N GLN A 138 -41.50 30.72 -1.37
CA GLN A 138 -40.43 30.61 -2.37
C GLN A 138 -39.07 30.76 -1.67
N CYS A 139 -38.20 29.78 -1.88
CA CYS A 139 -36.78 29.89 -1.56
C CYS A 139 -36.03 30.36 -2.79
N ASN A 140 -35.36 31.51 -2.70
CA ASN A 140 -34.60 32.14 -3.78
C ASN A 140 -33.10 31.95 -3.51
N ILE A 141 -32.38 31.42 -4.49
CA ILE A 141 -30.96 31.05 -4.40
C ILE A 141 -30.21 31.84 -5.47
N GLN A 142 -29.31 32.75 -5.05
CA GLN A 142 -28.66 33.69 -5.96
C GLN A 142 -27.29 33.21 -6.46
N ASN A 143 -27.07 33.28 -7.78
CA ASN A 143 -25.76 33.13 -8.44
C ASN A 143 -24.93 31.90 -8.02
N VAL A 144 -25.53 30.71 -7.98
CA VAL A 144 -24.88 29.45 -7.59
C VAL A 144 -24.38 28.67 -8.82
N ALA A 145 -23.25 27.97 -8.70
CA ALA A 145 -22.73 27.07 -9.73
C ALA A 145 -21.83 25.94 -9.19
N PRO A 146 -21.71 24.81 -9.91
CA PRO A 146 -22.48 24.43 -11.10
C PRO A 146 -23.87 23.89 -10.72
N LEU A 147 -24.90 24.22 -11.52
CA LEU A 147 -26.29 23.89 -11.14
C LEU A 147 -26.55 22.37 -11.08
N GLN A 148 -25.84 21.56 -11.85
CA GLN A 148 -25.96 20.09 -11.86
C GLN A 148 -25.49 19.38 -10.57
N ASN A 149 -24.94 20.13 -9.61
CA ASN A 149 -24.48 19.64 -8.31
C ASN A 149 -25.31 20.22 -7.14
N LEU A 150 -26.35 21.02 -7.42
CA LEU A 150 -27.17 21.68 -6.40
C LEU A 150 -28.25 20.74 -5.85
N VAL A 151 -28.33 20.68 -4.52
CA VAL A 151 -29.43 20.05 -3.79
C VAL A 151 -30.09 21.11 -2.91
N VAL A 152 -31.41 21.28 -3.05
CA VAL A 152 -32.19 22.21 -2.24
C VAL A 152 -33.12 21.40 -1.33
N LYS A 153 -33.12 21.71 -0.03
CA LYS A 153 -33.94 21.03 0.99
C LYS A 153 -34.79 22.04 1.74
N TRP A 154 -36.01 21.65 2.05
CA TRP A 154 -36.89 22.34 2.98
C TRP A 154 -37.03 21.54 4.27
N TYR A 155 -37.07 22.26 5.40
CA TYR A 155 -37.36 21.71 6.72
C TYR A 155 -38.44 22.51 7.42
N LYS A 156 -39.18 21.84 8.31
CA LYS A 156 -40.08 22.43 9.30
C LYS A 156 -39.57 22.02 10.69
N GLY A 157 -39.09 22.97 11.47
CA GLY A 157 -38.24 22.66 12.62
C GLY A 157 -36.99 21.90 12.18
N ASN A 158 -36.83 20.66 12.65
CA ASN A 158 -35.74 19.76 12.27
C ASN A 158 -36.14 18.68 11.24
N GLU A 159 -37.41 18.56 10.87
CA GLU A 159 -37.88 17.53 9.93
C GLU A 159 -37.76 18.01 8.49
N SER A 160 -37.12 17.22 7.60
CA SER A 160 -37.05 17.53 6.18
C SER A 160 -38.37 17.15 5.50
N ILE A 161 -38.96 18.11 4.76
CA ILE A 161 -40.34 18.01 4.23
C ILE A 161 -40.39 17.99 2.70
N GLU A 162 -39.39 18.56 2.02
CA GLU A 162 -39.25 18.51 0.56
C GLU A 162 -37.76 18.60 0.20
N ASN A 163 -37.32 17.91 -0.86
CA ASN A 163 -36.01 18.14 -1.45
C ASN A 163 -36.05 18.05 -2.98
N LYS A 164 -35.12 18.76 -3.62
CA LYS A 164 -34.96 18.81 -5.08
C LYS A 164 -33.48 18.74 -5.44
N THR A 165 -33.11 17.71 -6.18
CA THR A 165 -31.77 17.56 -6.76
C THR A 165 -31.79 18.10 -8.19
N TYR A 166 -30.85 18.98 -8.52
CA TYR A 166 -30.66 19.51 -9.87
C TYR A 166 -29.52 18.73 -10.51
N THR A 167 -29.82 17.85 -11.47
CA THR A 167 -28.86 16.85 -12.00
C THR A 167 -28.67 16.89 -13.52
N ASN A 168 -29.35 17.79 -14.22
CA ASN A 168 -29.45 17.78 -15.68
C ASN A 168 -29.34 19.20 -16.28
N SER A 169 -28.20 19.86 -16.04
CA SER A 169 -27.91 21.21 -16.53
C SER A 169 -26.45 21.33 -16.95
N SER A 170 -26.20 21.53 -18.25
CA SER A 170 -24.83 21.67 -18.80
C SER A 170 -24.21 23.06 -18.58
N ASN A 171 -24.81 23.92 -17.73
CA ASN A 171 -24.30 25.26 -17.50
C ASN A 171 -23.27 25.28 -16.36
N LYS A 172 -22.01 25.53 -16.70
CA LYS A 172 -20.90 25.72 -15.74
C LYS A 172 -21.00 27.03 -14.95
N LYS A 173 -21.70 28.05 -15.46
CA LYS A 173 -21.65 29.44 -14.95
C LYS A 173 -22.78 29.73 -13.94
N PRO A 174 -22.63 30.76 -13.06
CA PRO A 174 -23.61 31.10 -12.02
C PRO A 174 -25.04 31.27 -12.55
N VAL A 175 -26.00 30.65 -11.87
CA VAL A 175 -27.44 30.76 -12.14
C VAL A 175 -28.17 31.15 -10.86
N THR A 176 -29.21 31.98 -10.98
CA THR A 176 -30.19 32.22 -9.91
C THR A 176 -31.39 31.30 -10.12
N GLU A 177 -31.77 30.58 -9.07
CA GLU A 177 -32.78 29.52 -9.08
C GLU A 177 -33.77 29.67 -7.91
N SER A 178 -34.91 28.96 -7.97
CA SER A 178 -35.86 28.98 -6.86
C SER A 178 -36.71 27.72 -6.74
N LEU A 179 -37.11 27.42 -5.50
CA LEU A 179 -37.98 26.29 -5.14
C LEU A 179 -39.19 26.80 -4.35
N ILE A 180 -40.41 26.44 -4.77
CA ILE A 180 -41.66 26.84 -4.14
C ILE A 180 -42.21 25.67 -3.31
N LEU A 181 -42.13 25.79 -1.99
CA LEU A 181 -42.84 24.92 -1.05
C LEU A 181 -44.29 25.38 -0.93
N THR A 182 -45.23 24.44 -0.90
CA THR A 182 -46.66 24.70 -0.62
C THR A 182 -47.00 24.23 0.80
N ILE A 183 -47.65 25.09 1.59
CA ILE A 183 -48.00 24.82 3.00
C ILE A 183 -49.47 25.10 3.29
N ASN A 184 -50.07 24.28 4.16
CA ASN A 184 -51.43 24.46 4.67
C ASN A 184 -51.36 24.60 6.21
N PRO A 185 -51.06 25.80 6.75
CA PRO A 185 -50.86 26.00 8.18
C PRO A 185 -52.10 25.70 9.02
N SER A 186 -51.87 24.97 10.11
CA SER A 186 -52.80 24.70 11.20
C SER A 186 -52.53 25.61 12.40
N ARG A 187 -53.42 25.63 13.39
CA ARG A 187 -53.19 26.35 14.65
C ARG A 187 -52.03 25.81 15.50
N GLU A 188 -51.53 24.61 15.22
CA GLU A 188 -50.32 24.06 15.85
C GLU A 188 -49.03 24.59 15.19
N ASP A 189 -49.14 25.33 14.08
CA ASP A 189 -48.02 25.87 13.30
C ASP A 189 -47.71 27.36 13.58
N ASP A 190 -48.39 28.01 14.54
CA ASP A 190 -48.07 29.40 14.89
C ASP A 190 -46.67 29.51 15.51
N GLY A 191 -45.83 30.37 14.92
CA GLY A 191 -44.41 30.48 15.25
C GLY A 191 -43.51 29.40 14.63
N ALA A 192 -44.05 28.45 13.85
CA ALA A 192 -43.26 27.39 13.23
C ALA A 192 -42.18 27.95 12.29
N GLN A 193 -40.95 27.45 12.45
CA GLN A 193 -39.79 27.85 11.65
C GLN A 193 -39.61 26.92 10.46
N PHE A 194 -39.71 27.48 9.25
CA PHE A 194 -39.31 26.85 8.01
C PHE A 194 -37.87 27.23 7.67
N THR A 195 -37.08 26.24 7.27
CA THR A 195 -35.69 26.42 6.83
C THR A 195 -35.55 25.97 5.38
N CYS A 196 -34.92 26.78 4.53
CA CYS A 196 -34.44 26.36 3.22
C CYS A 196 -32.92 26.22 3.28
N GLU A 197 -32.40 25.15 2.72
CA GLU A 197 -30.99 24.78 2.70
C GLU A 197 -30.56 24.48 1.26
N ALA A 198 -29.43 25.05 0.83
CA ALA A 198 -28.85 24.86 -0.49
C ALA A 198 -27.43 24.29 -0.35
N GLU A 199 -27.23 23.06 -0.82
CA GLU A 199 -26.00 22.28 -0.73
C GLU A 199 -25.39 22.04 -2.12
N LEU A 200 -24.05 22.16 -2.23
CA LEU A 200 -23.31 21.75 -3.42
C LEU A 200 -22.62 20.39 -3.22
N HIS A 201 -23.11 19.36 -3.91
CA HIS A 201 -22.61 17.99 -3.85
C HIS A 201 -21.55 17.76 -4.93
N LEU A 202 -20.31 18.16 -4.65
CA LEU A 202 -19.22 18.29 -5.64
C LEU A 202 -18.39 17.01 -5.89
N GLY A 203 -18.85 15.86 -5.42
CA GLY A 203 -18.16 14.58 -5.62
C GLY A 203 -16.93 14.37 -4.72
N PRO A 204 -16.14 13.30 -4.96
CA PRO A 204 -15.10 12.84 -4.04
C PRO A 204 -13.83 13.73 -4.00
N GLY A 205 -13.70 14.69 -4.92
CA GLY A 205 -12.64 15.70 -4.89
C GLY A 205 -13.01 16.99 -4.15
N GLY A 206 -14.25 17.12 -3.67
CA GLY A 206 -14.75 18.31 -2.99
C GLY A 206 -14.51 18.35 -1.47
N PRO A 207 -14.94 19.41 -0.79
CA PRO A 207 -14.89 19.50 0.67
C PRO A 207 -15.67 18.36 1.36
N GLN A 208 -15.16 17.84 2.48
CA GLN A 208 -15.77 16.69 3.18
C GLN A 208 -17.21 16.95 3.66
N THR A 209 -17.51 18.20 4.01
CA THR A 209 -18.87 18.69 4.24
C THR A 209 -19.30 19.52 3.02
N PRO A 210 -20.45 19.22 2.37
CA PRO A 210 -20.95 20.01 1.24
C PRO A 210 -21.02 21.51 1.58
N PRO A 211 -20.54 22.42 0.70
CA PRO A 211 -20.76 23.85 0.87
C PRO A 211 -22.26 24.14 0.93
N THR A 212 -22.70 24.71 2.07
CA THR A 212 -24.11 24.82 2.46
C THR A 212 -24.45 26.26 2.81
N VAL A 213 -25.54 26.78 2.27
CA VAL A 213 -26.11 28.09 2.66
C VAL A 213 -27.58 27.89 3.06
N THR A 214 -27.97 28.41 4.21
CA THR A 214 -29.34 28.25 4.76
C THR A 214 -30.04 29.58 4.99
N SER A 215 -31.37 29.54 5.00
CA SER A 215 -32.24 30.68 5.32
C SER A 215 -33.44 30.22 6.13
N LYS A 216 -33.93 31.07 7.04
CA LYS A 216 -34.96 30.71 8.03
C LYS A 216 -36.09 31.74 8.05
N HIS A 217 -37.32 31.26 8.14
CA HIS A 217 -38.53 32.09 8.16
C HIS A 217 -39.55 31.49 9.14
N GLN A 218 -40.10 32.31 10.04
CA GLN A 218 -41.20 31.89 10.92
C GLN A 218 -42.52 32.41 10.38
N ILE A 219 -43.55 31.56 10.42
CA ILE A 219 -44.91 31.94 10.07
C ILE A 219 -45.73 32.29 11.32
N HIS A 220 -46.75 33.12 11.16
CA HIS A 220 -47.75 33.39 12.18
C HIS A 220 -49.15 33.02 11.69
N VAL A 221 -49.90 32.29 12.52
CA VAL A 221 -51.17 31.69 12.13
C VAL A 221 -52.31 32.22 12.99
N VAL A 222 -53.32 32.84 12.35
CA VAL A 222 -54.52 33.35 13.01
C VAL A 222 -55.72 32.43 12.81
N PRO A 223 -56.56 32.21 13.86
CA PRO A 223 -57.79 31.44 13.72
C PRO A 223 -58.77 32.07 12.73
N SER A 224 -59.48 31.23 11.99
CA SER A 224 -60.56 31.68 11.10
C SER A 224 -61.71 32.32 11.91
N GLN A 225 -61.95 33.62 11.69
CA GLN A 225 -62.99 34.35 12.43
C GLN A 225 -64.40 34.02 11.90
N GLN A 226 -65.02 33.00 12.49
CA GLN A 226 -66.48 32.89 12.47
C GLN A 226 -67.11 33.92 13.41
N GLN A 227 -67.97 34.76 12.84
CA GLN A 227 -68.59 35.92 13.48
C GLN A 227 -69.68 35.50 14.49
N PRO A 228 -69.61 35.91 15.77
CA PRO A 228 -70.66 35.62 16.76
C PRO A 228 -71.87 36.57 16.63
N PRO A 229 -73.09 36.13 17.01
CA PRO A 229 -74.33 36.91 16.87
C PRO A 229 -74.62 37.89 18.04
N MET A 230 -75.67 38.70 17.88
CA MET A 230 -76.18 39.65 18.89
C MET A 230 -77.04 39.01 20.00
N PHE A 231 -77.36 39.81 21.03
CA PHE A 231 -78.40 39.61 22.08
C PHE A 231 -78.07 38.58 23.20
N SER A 232 -78.48 38.75 24.47
CA SER A 232 -79.21 39.84 25.16
C SER A 232 -78.95 39.87 26.70
N THR A 233 -79.08 41.06 27.31
CA THR A 233 -79.54 41.35 28.70
C THR A 233 -79.24 40.43 29.89
N ALA A 234 -78.65 41.00 30.95
CA ALA A 234 -79.05 40.76 32.35
C ALA A 234 -78.80 42.00 33.24
N TYR A 235 -79.73 42.31 34.16
CA TYR A 235 -79.63 43.35 35.19
C TYR A 235 -79.11 42.75 36.52
N PRO A 236 -78.42 43.54 37.36
CA PRO A 236 -78.45 43.37 38.82
C PRO A 236 -79.47 44.33 39.46
N THR A 237 -80.28 43.84 40.41
CA THR A 237 -81.25 44.63 41.18
C THR A 237 -80.67 45.23 42.47
N PRO A 238 -81.29 46.26 43.08
CA PRO A 238 -80.73 46.97 44.24
C PRO A 238 -80.71 46.15 45.53
N GLY A 239 -79.65 46.31 46.32
CA GLY A 239 -79.52 45.71 47.65
C GLY A 239 -80.27 46.49 48.74
N THR A 240 -81.32 45.87 49.26
CA THR A 240 -81.85 45.91 50.65
C THR A 240 -81.57 47.17 51.52
N MET A 241 -82.63 47.88 51.92
CA MET A 241 -82.55 48.83 53.03
C MET A 241 -82.26 48.11 54.36
N THR A 242 -81.24 48.55 55.11
CA THR A 242 -81.09 48.21 56.53
C THR A 242 -81.51 49.38 57.41
N THR A 243 -82.64 49.25 58.09
CA THR A 243 -83.09 50.21 59.10
C THR A 243 -82.19 50.13 60.33
N VAL A 244 -81.51 51.22 60.69
CA VAL A 244 -80.82 51.37 61.99
C VAL A 244 -81.57 52.42 62.80
N GLN A 245 -81.96 52.05 64.01
CA GLN A 245 -82.79 52.91 64.88
C GLN A 245 -81.98 54.01 65.58
N SER A 246 -82.72 55.02 66.03
CA SER A 246 -82.29 56.14 66.87
C SER A 246 -81.20 55.81 67.89
N THR A 247 -80.05 56.47 67.79
CA THR A 247 -79.15 56.69 68.93
C THR A 247 -79.71 57.81 69.81
N VAL A 248 -79.77 57.57 71.11
CA VAL A 248 -80.42 58.46 72.08
C VAL A 248 -79.58 59.70 72.34
N LYS A 249 -80.15 60.91 72.20
CA LYS A 249 -79.53 62.17 72.67
C LYS A 249 -79.19 62.07 74.17
N PRO A 250 -77.95 62.35 74.60
CA PRO A 250 -77.62 62.45 76.01
C PRO A 250 -78.46 63.53 76.73
N LYS A 251 -79.02 63.19 77.90
CA LYS A 251 -79.58 64.20 78.82
C LYS A 251 -78.44 65.06 79.36
N GLY A 252 -78.30 66.30 78.88
CA GLY A 252 -77.24 67.23 79.32
C GLY A 252 -77.70 68.68 79.48
N HIS A 253 -78.49 69.18 78.52
CA HIS A 253 -79.22 70.43 78.63
C HIS A 253 -80.50 70.32 77.80
N ARG A 254 -81.64 70.77 78.34
CA ARG A 254 -82.73 71.25 77.48
C ARG A 254 -82.44 72.73 77.25
N SER A 255 -81.72 73.04 76.17
CA SER A 255 -81.88 74.35 75.53
C SER A 255 -83.38 74.48 75.20
N LEU A 256 -83.99 75.61 75.53
CA LEU A 256 -85.43 75.78 75.30
C LEU A 256 -85.75 75.81 73.79
N LEU A 257 -84.75 76.18 72.99
CA LEU A 257 -84.71 76.18 71.55
C LEU A 257 -83.86 75.01 71.03
N GLU A 258 -84.25 74.44 69.90
CA GLU A 258 -83.48 73.45 69.15
C GLU A 258 -83.40 73.86 67.68
N LEU A 259 -82.17 73.95 67.17
CA LEU A 259 -81.84 74.35 65.80
C LEU A 259 -81.57 73.13 64.91
N ASP A 260 -82.24 73.05 63.76
CA ASP A 260 -82.06 71.98 62.77
C ASP A 260 -81.86 72.58 61.35
N PRO A 261 -80.65 72.44 60.76
CA PRO A 261 -79.43 71.90 61.34
C PRO A 261 -78.80 72.81 62.42
N PRO A 262 -77.98 72.26 63.34
CA PRO A 262 -77.37 73.02 64.45
C PRO A 262 -76.26 74.00 64.01
N ARG A 263 -75.79 73.90 62.75
CA ARG A 263 -74.96 74.93 62.08
C ARG A 263 -75.29 74.96 60.60
N ALA A 264 -75.15 76.11 59.96
CA ALA A 264 -75.37 76.25 58.52
C ALA A 264 -74.03 76.44 57.79
N VAL A 265 -73.68 75.51 56.90
CA VAL A 265 -72.56 75.66 55.97
C VAL A 265 -73.13 75.97 54.59
N VAL A 266 -72.84 77.15 54.06
CA VAL A 266 -73.53 77.70 52.88
C VAL A 266 -72.50 78.25 51.90
N ARG A 267 -72.64 77.93 50.61
CA ARG A 267 -71.79 78.55 49.58
C ARG A 267 -72.22 79.99 49.36
N TYR A 268 -71.27 80.89 49.14
CA TYR A 268 -71.57 82.30 48.87
C TYR A 268 -72.52 82.46 47.68
N GLY A 269 -73.70 83.02 47.94
CA GLY A 269 -74.76 83.24 46.94
C GLY A 269 -75.85 82.15 46.89
N ASP A 270 -75.66 81.01 47.56
CA ASP A 270 -76.66 79.93 47.62
C ASP A 270 -77.76 80.22 48.67
N SER A 271 -78.87 79.49 48.60
CA SER A 271 -79.98 79.59 49.56
C SER A 271 -79.71 78.80 50.84
N VAL A 272 -80.22 79.28 51.97
CA VAL A 272 -80.21 78.56 53.26
C VAL A 272 -81.58 78.63 53.93
N SER A 273 -81.97 77.53 54.58
CA SER A 273 -83.13 77.45 55.47
C SER A 273 -82.75 76.67 56.73
N VAL A 274 -82.99 77.23 57.91
CA VAL A 274 -82.77 76.55 59.21
C VAL A 274 -84.03 76.65 60.04
N ASN A 275 -84.52 75.52 60.53
CA ASN A 275 -85.64 75.46 61.44
C ASN A 275 -85.18 75.73 62.87
N CYS A 276 -85.92 76.55 63.60
CA CYS A 276 -85.80 76.65 65.05
C CYS A 276 -87.11 76.22 65.68
N SER A 277 -87.07 75.20 66.53
CA SER A 277 -88.21 74.70 67.29
C SER A 277 -88.04 75.00 68.78
N THR A 278 -89.15 75.15 69.52
CA THR A 278 -89.11 75.28 70.98
C THR A 278 -89.70 74.05 71.67
N SER A 279 -89.13 73.70 72.83
CA SER A 279 -89.66 72.70 73.75
C SER A 279 -90.43 73.31 74.93
N ALA A 280 -90.75 74.61 74.86
CA ALA A 280 -91.57 75.33 75.82
C ALA A 280 -93.03 74.85 75.84
N THR A 281 -93.68 74.96 76.99
CA THR A 281 -95.09 74.60 77.21
C THR A 281 -96.06 75.79 77.08
N ASP A 282 -95.53 77.01 77.15
CA ASP A 282 -96.25 78.29 77.24
C ASP A 282 -95.68 79.40 76.31
N PRO A 283 -95.25 79.10 75.06
CA PRO A 283 -94.74 80.13 74.15
C PRO A 283 -95.87 81.07 73.70
N GLU A 284 -95.63 82.38 73.81
CA GLU A 284 -96.45 83.41 73.16
C GLU A 284 -96.16 83.43 71.65
N GLY A 285 -94.90 83.18 71.27
CA GLY A 285 -94.46 83.17 69.88
C GLY A 285 -92.94 83.01 69.74
N MET A 286 -92.47 82.94 68.49
CA MET A 286 -91.04 82.80 68.15
C MET A 286 -90.60 83.82 67.10
N GLY A 287 -89.29 84.02 66.94
CA GLY A 287 -88.72 84.91 65.93
C GLY A 287 -87.25 84.66 65.66
N TRP A 288 -86.69 85.32 64.65
CA TRP A 288 -85.29 85.23 64.26
C TRP A 288 -84.64 86.61 64.12
N GLU A 289 -83.75 86.94 65.06
CA GLU A 289 -82.91 88.14 65.04
C GLU A 289 -81.68 87.85 64.16
N ALA A 290 -81.61 88.44 62.96
CA ALA A 290 -80.57 88.16 61.99
C ALA A 290 -80.13 89.40 61.20
N THR A 291 -78.86 89.46 60.78
CA THR A 291 -78.35 90.55 59.92
C THR A 291 -78.97 90.55 58.51
N ILE A 292 -79.51 89.41 58.07
CA ILE A 292 -80.20 89.23 56.79
C ILE A 292 -81.33 88.21 56.95
N GLY A 293 -82.50 88.49 56.35
CA GLY A 293 -83.67 87.60 56.36
C GLY A 293 -84.25 87.28 57.74
N GLY A 294 -84.04 88.15 58.74
CA GLY A 294 -84.63 87.97 60.06
C GLY A 294 -86.15 87.87 60.00
N VAL A 295 -86.72 86.92 60.73
CA VAL A 295 -88.16 86.68 60.79
C VAL A 295 -88.72 87.42 62.01
N GLY A 296 -89.82 88.16 61.80
CA GLY A 296 -90.51 88.86 62.87
C GLY A 296 -91.03 87.91 63.95
N PHE A 297 -91.53 88.48 65.05
CA PHE A 297 -92.23 87.71 66.07
C PHE A 297 -93.55 87.18 65.48
N GLU A 298 -93.73 85.86 65.53
CA GLU A 298 -94.91 85.16 65.02
C GLU A 298 -95.60 84.47 66.21
N GLU A 299 -96.87 84.80 66.43
CA GLU A 299 -97.64 84.38 67.62
C GLU A 299 -98.12 82.93 67.50
N PHE A 300 -98.20 82.24 68.65
CA PHE A 300 -98.73 80.87 68.81
C PHE A 300 -98.00 79.75 68.03
N VAL A 301 -96.82 80.01 67.44
CA VAL A 301 -96.01 78.98 66.77
C VAL A 301 -95.01 78.30 67.72
N THR A 302 -94.79 76.99 67.52
CA THR A 302 -93.78 76.19 68.24
C THR A 302 -92.51 75.92 67.41
N SER A 303 -92.47 76.38 66.16
CA SER A 303 -91.31 76.29 65.28
C SER A 303 -91.37 77.34 64.18
N ILE A 304 -90.23 77.97 63.86
CA ILE A 304 -90.12 79.04 62.87
C ILE A 304 -88.82 78.91 62.07
N ILE A 305 -88.90 79.06 60.74
CA ILE A 305 -87.81 78.76 59.81
C ILE A 305 -87.17 80.06 59.30
N TRP A 306 -85.90 80.30 59.64
CA TRP A 306 -85.11 81.35 59.01
C TRP A 306 -84.72 80.91 57.60
N THR A 307 -85.14 81.67 56.58
CA THR A 307 -84.88 81.35 55.18
C THR A 307 -84.29 82.56 54.46
N VAL A 308 -83.14 82.38 53.82
CA VAL A 308 -82.48 83.38 52.98
C VAL A 308 -82.27 82.80 51.58
N ALA A 309 -82.90 83.40 50.58
CA ALA A 309 -82.89 82.89 49.21
C ALA A 309 -81.51 82.96 48.52
N LYS A 310 -80.64 83.90 48.93
CA LYS A 310 -79.22 84.00 48.51
C LYS A 310 -78.39 84.61 49.63
N LEU A 311 -77.42 83.86 50.16
CA LEU A 311 -76.59 84.32 51.28
C LEU A 311 -75.30 84.99 50.78
N THR A 312 -75.33 86.32 50.66
CA THR A 312 -74.22 87.13 50.12
C THR A 312 -73.52 88.03 51.15
N ASP A 313 -73.76 87.81 52.44
CA ASP A 313 -73.01 88.44 53.54
C ASP A 313 -72.00 87.44 54.11
N TRP A 314 -70.79 87.91 54.43
CA TRP A 314 -69.70 87.12 55.04
C TRP A 314 -69.70 87.19 56.58
N THR A 315 -70.57 88.03 57.12
CA THR A 315 -70.64 88.46 58.52
C THR A 315 -72.01 88.20 59.13
N VAL A 316 -72.71 87.19 58.59
CA VAL A 316 -74.03 86.75 59.04
C VAL A 316 -74.00 86.35 60.51
N GLU A 317 -74.75 87.08 61.33
CA GLU A 317 -75.08 86.71 62.70
C GLU A 317 -76.58 86.49 62.80
N THR A 318 -76.98 85.34 63.35
CA THR A 318 -78.37 84.84 63.37
C THR A 318 -78.66 84.22 64.73
N LYS A 319 -79.79 84.59 65.32
CA LYS A 319 -80.20 84.17 66.66
C LYS A 319 -81.70 83.88 66.66
N CYS A 320 -82.08 82.63 66.89
CA CYS A 320 -83.48 82.31 67.15
C CYS A 320 -83.86 82.79 68.55
N TYR A 321 -85.12 83.20 68.74
CA TYR A 321 -85.68 83.49 70.05
C TYR A 321 -87.12 83.00 70.20
N VAL A 322 -87.53 82.73 71.44
CA VAL A 322 -88.92 82.42 71.83
C VAL A 322 -89.31 83.36 72.97
N THR A 323 -90.52 83.92 72.94
CA THR A 323 -91.09 84.65 74.08
C THR A 323 -92.06 83.75 74.82
N LEU A 324 -91.96 83.67 76.14
CA LEU A 324 -92.86 82.88 77.00
C LEU A 324 -93.91 83.76 77.66
N SER A 325 -95.01 83.14 78.11
CA SER A 325 -96.15 83.78 78.80
C SER A 325 -95.81 84.47 80.14
N ASN A 326 -94.54 84.48 80.52
CA ASN A 326 -93.97 85.17 81.68
C ASN A 326 -93.07 86.37 81.31
N GLY A 327 -92.99 86.72 80.02
CA GLY A 327 -92.17 87.82 79.49
C GLY A 327 -90.68 87.51 79.33
N THR A 328 -90.21 86.27 79.58
CA THR A 328 -88.81 85.90 79.32
C THR A 328 -88.59 85.53 77.86
N GLN A 329 -87.41 85.90 77.32
CA GLN A 329 -87.04 85.65 75.92
C GLN A 329 -85.66 84.97 75.78
N PRO A 330 -85.56 83.64 75.92
CA PRO A 330 -84.35 82.88 75.61
C PRO A 330 -83.96 82.97 74.13
N LYS A 331 -82.65 82.95 73.85
CA LYS A 331 -82.07 83.06 72.50
C LYS A 331 -80.98 82.02 72.27
N GLU A 332 -80.92 81.46 71.07
CA GLU A 332 -79.92 80.48 70.63
C GLU A 332 -79.24 80.95 69.35
N VAL A 333 -77.90 80.86 69.27
CA VAL A 333 -77.11 81.43 68.17
C VAL A 333 -76.82 80.37 67.12
N LEU A 334 -77.22 80.60 65.87
CA LEU A 334 -76.90 79.73 64.75
C LEU A 334 -75.50 80.06 64.19
N PRO A 335 -74.53 79.12 64.21
CA PRO A 335 -73.23 79.35 63.57
C PRO A 335 -73.38 79.18 62.05
N VAL A 336 -73.15 80.28 61.31
CA VAL A 336 -73.21 80.29 59.84
C VAL A 336 -71.79 80.39 59.26
N ILE A 337 -71.40 79.42 58.44
CA ILE A 337 -70.13 79.39 57.70
C ILE A 337 -70.43 79.64 56.23
N VAL A 338 -70.16 80.87 55.77
CA VAL A 338 -70.25 81.23 54.35
C VAL A 338 -68.91 80.96 53.68
N TYR A 339 -68.88 80.11 52.65
CA TYR A 339 -67.64 79.68 52.00
C TYR A 339 -67.62 79.94 50.50
N LYS A 340 -66.40 80.08 49.95
CA LYS A 340 -66.13 80.20 48.53
C LYS A 340 -64.80 79.53 48.20
N THR A 341 -64.86 78.57 47.28
CA THR A 341 -63.71 77.94 46.65
C THR A 341 -62.83 78.99 45.95
N PRO A 342 -61.51 78.76 45.80
CA PRO A 342 -60.64 79.64 45.03
C PRO A 342 -61.19 79.93 43.62
N ASP A 343 -60.93 81.12 43.09
CA ASP A 343 -61.23 81.43 41.67
C ASP A 343 -60.22 80.77 40.73
N SER A 344 -58.98 80.61 41.19
CA SER A 344 -57.94 79.85 40.51
C SER A 344 -56.91 79.31 41.50
N VAL A 345 -56.28 78.20 41.11
CA VAL A 345 -55.09 77.63 41.75
C VAL A 345 -54.07 77.35 40.65
N SER A 346 -52.84 77.79 40.80
CA SER A 346 -51.74 77.49 39.85
C SER A 346 -50.46 77.15 40.59
N ILE A 347 -49.57 76.38 39.95
CA ILE A 347 -48.28 75.98 40.51
C ILE A 347 -47.15 76.43 39.58
N SER A 348 -46.07 76.97 40.16
CA SER A 348 -44.94 77.52 39.40
C SER A 348 -43.63 77.44 40.19
N PRO A 349 -42.48 77.20 39.54
CA PRO A 349 -41.18 77.34 40.20
C PRO A 349 -40.96 78.80 40.62
N LEU A 350 -40.50 79.01 41.86
CA LEU A 350 -40.20 80.33 42.38
C LEU A 350 -38.76 80.72 42.03
N ASN A 351 -38.59 81.91 41.45
CA ASN A 351 -37.28 82.50 41.10
C ASN A 351 -36.39 81.63 40.18
N HIS A 352 -36.95 80.65 39.46
CA HIS A 352 -36.24 79.79 38.53
C HIS A 352 -37.01 79.61 37.22
N SER A 353 -36.27 79.60 36.11
CA SER A 353 -36.77 79.40 34.75
C SER A 353 -35.79 78.55 33.96
N GLY A 354 -36.29 77.49 33.30
CA GLY A 354 -35.48 76.49 32.61
C GLY A 354 -35.50 75.13 33.31
N PRO A 355 -34.61 74.20 32.92
CA PRO A 355 -34.48 72.90 33.55
C PRO A 355 -33.81 72.98 34.93
N MET A 356 -34.26 72.12 35.83
CA MET A 356 -33.62 71.87 37.12
C MET A 356 -32.34 71.06 36.92
N VAL A 357 -31.42 71.08 37.89
CA VAL A 357 -30.16 70.32 37.85
C VAL A 357 -30.11 69.36 39.03
N GLU A 358 -29.67 68.12 38.78
CA GLU A 358 -29.53 67.07 39.78
C GLU A 358 -28.78 67.54 41.04
N GLY A 359 -29.31 67.18 42.21
CA GLY A 359 -28.76 67.52 43.52
C GLY A 359 -28.99 68.97 43.99
N LYS A 360 -29.63 69.84 43.20
CA LYS A 360 -29.99 71.21 43.63
C LYS A 360 -31.39 71.29 44.21
N GLU A 361 -31.56 72.17 45.19
CA GLU A 361 -32.86 72.51 45.77
C GLU A 361 -33.59 73.59 44.96
N TYR A 362 -34.90 73.44 44.83
CA TYR A 362 -35.82 74.34 44.15
C TYR A 362 -37.08 74.56 45.00
N GLN A 363 -37.79 75.66 44.76
CA GLN A 363 -39.05 75.97 45.45
C GLN A 363 -40.21 76.01 44.45
N LEU A 364 -41.28 75.27 44.75
CA LEU A 364 -42.55 75.31 44.02
C LEU A 364 -43.56 76.16 44.79
N GLN A 365 -44.06 77.23 44.18
CA GLN A 365 -45.10 78.08 44.74
C GLN A 365 -46.47 77.63 44.22
N CYS A 366 -47.43 77.46 45.14
CA CYS A 366 -48.84 77.23 44.83
C CYS A 366 -49.62 78.53 45.05
N ASN A 367 -50.16 79.14 43.99
CA ASN A 367 -50.83 80.44 44.01
C ASN A 367 -52.36 80.27 44.01
N ILE A 368 -53.02 80.72 45.08
CA ILE A 368 -54.46 80.50 45.35
C ILE A 368 -55.17 81.85 45.48
N GLN A 369 -56.22 82.07 44.69
CA GLN A 369 -56.91 83.37 44.60
C GLN A 369 -58.31 83.35 45.22
N ASN A 370 -58.67 84.40 45.97
CA ASN A 370 -60.01 84.74 46.45
C ASN A 370 -60.78 83.61 47.18
N VAL A 371 -60.10 82.88 48.07
CA VAL A 371 -60.69 81.76 48.83
C VAL A 371 -61.18 82.20 50.22
N ALA A 372 -62.31 81.65 50.68
CA ALA A 372 -62.89 81.93 51.99
C ALA A 372 -63.66 80.74 52.60
N PRO A 373 -63.72 80.61 53.93
CA PRO A 373 -62.95 81.35 54.94
C PRO A 373 -61.53 80.77 55.09
N LEU A 374 -60.53 81.60 55.43
CA LEU A 374 -59.13 81.14 55.46
C LEU A 374 -58.87 80.04 56.49
N GLN A 375 -59.55 80.07 57.65
CA GLN A 375 -59.40 79.08 58.73
C GLN A 375 -59.69 77.62 58.33
N ASN A 376 -60.44 77.42 57.23
CA ASN A 376 -60.86 76.10 56.75
C ASN A 376 -60.03 75.62 55.55
N LEU A 377 -59.07 76.43 55.07
CA LEU A 377 -58.22 76.10 53.93
C LEU A 377 -57.07 75.15 54.32
N VAL A 378 -56.98 74.06 53.57
CA VAL A 378 -55.83 73.16 53.52
C VAL A 378 -55.29 73.14 52.09
N VAL A 379 -53.99 73.32 51.94
CA VAL A 379 -53.29 73.20 50.66
C VAL A 379 -52.52 71.88 50.68
N LYS A 380 -52.65 71.06 49.64
CA LYS A 380 -51.93 69.79 49.46
C LYS A 380 -51.04 69.88 48.22
N TRP A 381 -49.91 69.19 48.23
CA TRP A 381 -49.02 69.03 47.07
C TRP A 381 -48.89 67.56 46.72
N TYR A 382 -48.76 67.27 45.43
CA TYR A 382 -48.58 65.93 44.90
C TYR A 382 -47.42 65.85 43.91
N LYS A 383 -46.70 64.72 43.93
CA LYS A 383 -45.72 64.27 42.92
C LYS A 383 -46.37 63.12 42.16
N GLY A 384 -46.79 63.35 40.92
CA GLY A 384 -47.70 62.46 40.21
C GLY A 384 -49.02 62.27 40.97
N ASN A 385 -49.24 61.06 41.47
CA ASN A 385 -50.36 60.72 42.35
C ASN A 385 -50.00 60.75 43.84
N ASP A 386 -48.72 60.78 44.20
CA ASP A 386 -48.27 60.65 45.58
C ASP A 386 -48.40 61.96 46.35
N PHE A 387 -49.01 61.90 47.53
CA PHE A 387 -49.12 63.05 48.44
C PHE A 387 -47.77 63.33 49.11
N ILE A 388 -47.22 64.53 48.93
CA ILE A 388 -45.87 64.89 49.41
C ILE A 388 -45.86 65.92 50.55
N ALA A 389 -46.87 66.81 50.65
CA ALA A 389 -46.94 67.83 51.70
C ALA A 389 -48.34 68.43 51.86
N ASN A 390 -48.63 69.03 53.02
CA ASN A 390 -49.77 69.94 53.18
C ASN A 390 -49.44 71.20 54.01
N LYS A 391 -50.34 72.19 53.94
CA LYS A 391 -50.29 73.44 54.69
C LYS A 391 -51.70 73.86 55.11
N THR A 392 -51.92 73.97 56.42
CA THR A 392 -53.19 74.41 57.01
C THR A 392 -53.08 75.87 57.48
N TYR A 393 -54.20 76.60 57.49
CA TYR A 393 -54.27 77.97 58.03
C TYR A 393 -55.20 78.04 59.25
N LYS A 394 -54.87 78.92 60.21
CA LYS A 394 -55.64 79.11 61.45
C LYS A 394 -55.84 80.60 61.76
N ASP A 395 -56.69 81.26 60.97
CA ASP A 395 -57.05 82.68 61.16
C ASP A 395 -58.59 82.85 61.04
N PRO A 396 -59.32 82.85 62.17
CA PRO A 396 -60.78 82.93 62.18
C PRO A 396 -61.32 84.32 61.84
N ASN A 397 -60.47 85.35 61.80
CA ASN A 397 -60.88 86.72 61.49
C ASN A 397 -61.00 86.96 59.97
N LYS A 398 -60.53 86.02 59.14
CA LYS A 398 -60.58 86.11 57.67
C LYS A 398 -61.76 85.32 57.10
N LYS A 399 -62.97 85.80 57.43
CA LYS A 399 -64.25 85.32 56.85
C LYS A 399 -64.45 85.75 55.39
N LYS A 400 -63.82 86.85 54.95
CA LYS A 400 -63.88 87.36 53.56
C LYS A 400 -62.79 86.73 52.67
N PRO A 401 -62.97 86.68 51.32
CA PRO A 401 -61.99 86.16 50.38
C PRO A 401 -60.58 86.75 50.54
N VAL A 402 -59.57 85.87 50.43
CA VAL A 402 -58.14 86.22 50.51
C VAL A 402 -57.31 85.42 49.50
N ASN A 403 -56.13 85.95 49.16
CA ASN A 403 -55.13 85.28 48.32
C ASN A 403 -54.03 84.67 49.20
N LYS A 404 -53.48 83.51 48.80
CA LYS A 404 -52.36 82.84 49.47
C LYS A 404 -51.42 82.17 48.46
N SER A 405 -50.12 82.25 48.74
CA SER A 405 -49.07 81.71 47.88
C SER A 405 -48.04 80.87 48.66
N PRO A 406 -48.42 79.77 49.32
CA PRO A 406 -47.47 78.91 50.04
C PRO A 406 -46.47 78.23 49.08
N THR A 407 -45.31 77.90 49.62
CA THR A 407 -44.21 77.24 48.90
C THR A 407 -43.88 75.86 49.47
N LEU A 408 -43.31 75.01 48.62
CA LEU A 408 -42.74 73.70 48.93
C LEU A 408 -41.28 73.66 48.44
N ASN A 409 -40.35 73.15 49.24
CA ASN A 409 -38.99 72.84 48.79
C ASN A 409 -38.96 71.43 48.18
N ILE A 410 -38.21 71.25 47.09
CA ILE A 410 -37.87 69.95 46.49
C ILE A 410 -36.38 69.93 46.13
N THR A 411 -35.78 68.74 46.09
CA THR A 411 -34.41 68.52 45.56
C THR A 411 -34.53 67.67 44.31
N ALA A 412 -33.93 68.09 43.19
CA ALA A 412 -34.10 67.40 41.92
C ALA A 412 -33.23 66.14 41.81
N ASN A 413 -33.85 64.99 41.56
CA ASN A 413 -33.21 63.71 41.21
C ASN A 413 -33.34 63.42 39.70
N ARG A 414 -32.45 62.61 39.10
CA ARG A 414 -32.61 62.15 37.69
C ARG A 414 -33.93 61.42 37.45
N GLU A 415 -34.40 60.67 38.44
CA GLU A 415 -35.72 60.01 38.47
C GLU A 415 -36.90 60.99 38.34
N ASP A 416 -36.71 62.26 38.73
CA ASP A 416 -37.77 63.27 38.67
C ASP A 416 -37.93 63.88 37.26
N ASN A 417 -37.08 63.51 36.30
CA ASN A 417 -37.13 64.06 34.95
C ASN A 417 -38.43 63.67 34.23
N GLY A 418 -39.24 64.67 33.85
CA GLY A 418 -40.59 64.47 33.30
C GLY A 418 -41.68 64.26 34.35
N THR A 419 -41.34 64.26 35.65
CA THR A 419 -42.30 64.09 36.73
C THR A 419 -43.25 65.29 36.84
N GLN A 420 -44.49 64.95 37.18
CA GLN A 420 -45.62 65.86 37.31
C GLN A 420 -45.75 66.38 38.74
N PHE A 421 -45.95 67.68 38.91
CA PHE A 421 -46.26 68.31 40.20
C PHE A 421 -47.57 69.10 40.11
N ARG A 422 -48.43 68.97 41.11
CA ARG A 422 -49.69 69.70 41.22
C ARG A 422 -50.00 70.06 42.66
N CYS A 423 -50.75 71.12 42.89
CA CYS A 423 -51.25 71.50 44.21
C CYS A 423 -52.77 71.63 44.24
N GLU A 424 -53.36 71.37 45.40
CA GLU A 424 -54.81 71.34 45.61
C GLU A 424 -55.18 72.21 46.79
N ALA A 425 -56.22 73.04 46.65
CA ALA A 425 -56.73 73.93 47.68
C ALA A 425 -58.12 73.47 48.11
N GLU A 426 -58.22 72.95 49.33
CA GLU A 426 -59.34 72.18 49.87
C GLU A 426 -59.97 72.86 51.09
N LEU A 427 -61.30 72.93 51.14
CA LEU A 427 -62.04 73.56 52.24
C LEU A 427 -62.64 72.51 53.19
N HIS A 428 -62.05 72.36 54.37
CA HIS A 428 -62.49 71.44 55.43
C HIS A 428 -63.57 72.12 56.30
N LEU A 429 -64.85 72.00 55.92
CA LEU A 429 -65.94 72.83 56.46
C LEU A 429 -66.72 72.23 57.65
N GLY A 430 -66.51 70.96 57.99
CA GLY A 430 -67.25 70.25 59.05
C GLY A 430 -68.32 69.27 58.51
N PRO A 431 -68.95 68.45 59.38
CA PRO A 431 -69.82 67.35 58.97
C PRO A 431 -71.17 67.80 58.36
N GLU A 432 -71.60 69.04 58.63
CA GLU A 432 -72.76 69.69 58.01
C GLU A 432 -72.41 70.46 56.73
N GLY A 433 -71.15 70.39 56.29
CA GLY A 433 -70.70 70.84 54.97
C GLY A 433 -70.84 69.75 53.89
N PRO A 434 -70.34 70.03 52.66
CA PRO A 434 -70.29 69.02 51.61
C PRO A 434 -69.47 67.79 52.02
N GLN A 435 -70.05 66.59 51.84
CA GLN A 435 -69.44 65.31 52.26
C GLN A 435 -68.06 65.06 51.62
N THR A 436 -67.88 65.50 50.37
CA THR A 436 -66.56 65.67 49.75
C THR A 436 -66.10 67.12 49.94
N PRO A 437 -64.97 67.39 50.61
CA PRO A 437 -64.42 68.73 50.76
C PRO A 437 -64.32 69.48 49.41
N PRO A 438 -64.77 70.74 49.31
CA PRO A 438 -64.63 71.51 48.07
C PRO A 438 -63.17 71.81 47.75
N THR A 439 -62.65 71.17 46.70
CA THR A 439 -61.26 71.28 46.25
C THR A 439 -61.15 71.96 44.89
N VAL A 440 -60.12 72.80 44.71
CA VAL A 440 -59.68 73.29 43.40
C VAL A 440 -58.21 72.90 43.20
N THR A 441 -57.91 72.26 42.08
CA THR A 441 -56.59 71.69 41.75
C THR A 441 -55.90 72.54 40.69
N SER A 442 -54.57 72.69 40.77
CA SER A 442 -53.77 73.37 39.77
C SER A 442 -53.66 72.56 38.48
N GLU A 443 -53.34 73.25 37.38
CA GLU A 443 -52.69 72.58 36.24
C GLU A 443 -51.39 71.89 36.67
N THR A 444 -50.95 70.91 35.90
CA THR A 444 -49.75 70.11 36.19
C THR A 444 -48.48 70.80 35.68
N LEU A 445 -47.55 71.05 36.60
CA LEU A 445 -46.18 71.45 36.27
C LEU A 445 -45.33 70.21 36.00
N TYR A 446 -44.81 70.08 34.78
CA TYR A 446 -43.78 69.11 34.44
C TYR A 446 -42.41 69.71 34.74
N ILE A 447 -41.52 68.97 35.40
CA ILE A 447 -40.12 69.40 35.59
C ILE A 447 -39.17 68.60 34.71
N THR A 448 -38.20 69.28 34.11
CA THR A 448 -37.06 68.66 33.39
C THR A 448 -35.84 68.72 34.30
N VAL A 449 -35.16 67.58 34.50
CA VAL A 449 -33.94 67.52 35.32
C VAL A 449 -32.75 67.17 34.44
N HIS A 450 -31.76 68.07 34.42
CA HIS A 450 -30.48 67.90 33.77
C HIS A 450 -29.48 67.20 34.71
N TYR A 451 -28.86 66.13 34.21
CA TYR A 451 -27.84 65.33 34.90
C TYR A 451 -26.72 64.93 33.95
N GLY A 452 -25.52 64.77 34.49
CA GLY A 452 -24.31 64.51 33.70
C GLY A 452 -24.31 63.13 33.04
N PRO A 453 -23.42 62.90 32.05
CA PRO A 453 -23.16 61.56 31.57
C PRO A 453 -22.75 60.62 32.70
N ASP A 454 -23.27 59.41 32.65
CA ASP A 454 -22.92 58.26 33.49
C ASP A 454 -22.54 57.09 32.57
N ILE A 455 -21.49 56.34 32.86
CA ILE A 455 -21.01 55.22 32.03
C ILE A 455 -21.01 53.95 32.88
N ASP A 456 -21.91 53.02 32.58
CA ASP A 456 -21.86 51.68 33.18
C ASP A 456 -21.41 50.63 32.17
N CYS A 457 -20.33 49.92 32.50
CA CYS A 457 -19.82 48.75 31.79
C CYS A 457 -20.03 47.47 32.63
N SER A 458 -21.17 47.37 33.32
CA SER A 458 -21.50 46.31 34.30
C SER A 458 -20.46 46.15 35.42
N GLY A 459 -19.74 47.23 35.77
CA GLY A 459 -18.61 47.20 36.71
C GLY A 459 -17.37 46.40 36.27
N VAL A 460 -17.31 45.95 35.01
CA VAL A 460 -16.27 45.05 34.51
C VAL A 460 -14.99 45.79 34.09
N LYS A 461 -13.82 45.29 34.51
CA LYS A 461 -12.49 45.82 34.12
C LYS A 461 -11.90 45.16 32.87
N THR A 462 -12.29 43.91 32.61
CA THR A 462 -11.78 43.03 31.55
C THR A 462 -12.95 42.40 30.81
N LEU A 463 -13.19 42.81 29.57
CA LEU A 463 -14.19 42.23 28.68
C LEU A 463 -13.55 41.10 27.86
N ASP A 464 -14.08 39.89 27.99
CA ASP A 464 -13.71 38.76 27.14
C ASP A 464 -14.70 38.69 25.96
N ILE A 465 -14.21 38.94 24.75
CA ILE A 465 -15.02 39.03 23.52
C ILE A 465 -14.56 37.93 22.55
N LEU A 466 -15.48 37.18 21.93
CA LEU A 466 -15.08 36.14 20.96
C LEU A 466 -14.54 36.77 19.67
N GLU A 467 -13.55 36.14 19.04
CA GLU A 467 -13.06 36.54 17.72
C GLU A 467 -14.22 36.57 16.71
N GLY A 468 -14.35 37.70 15.99
CA GLY A 468 -15.51 37.97 15.11
C GLY A 468 -16.72 38.64 15.79
N GLN A 469 -16.71 38.90 17.10
CA GLN A 469 -17.70 39.75 17.79
C GLN A 469 -17.23 41.21 17.92
N ASN A 470 -18.09 42.09 18.42
CA ASN A 470 -17.85 43.53 18.53
C ASN A 470 -18.21 44.09 19.92
N LEU A 471 -18.04 45.40 20.14
CA LEU A 471 -18.21 46.05 21.46
C LEU A 471 -19.59 46.71 21.66
N VAL A 472 -20.57 46.48 20.78
CA VAL A 472 -21.90 47.07 20.91
C VAL A 472 -22.64 46.49 22.12
N GLY A 473 -23.16 47.36 22.99
CA GLY A 473 -23.95 46.97 24.16
C GLY A 473 -23.14 46.62 25.41
N HIS A 474 -21.81 46.50 25.34
CA HIS A 474 -20.96 46.15 26.49
C HIS A 474 -20.73 47.29 27.49
N CYS A 475 -21.03 48.54 27.10
CA CYS A 475 -21.17 49.66 28.02
C CYS A 475 -22.41 50.48 27.63
N SER A 476 -23.24 50.82 28.61
CA SER A 476 -24.34 51.78 28.48
C SER A 476 -23.89 53.18 28.94
N VAL A 477 -24.51 54.22 28.37
CA VAL A 477 -24.26 55.62 28.76
C VAL A 477 -25.57 56.36 28.88
N GLU A 478 -25.86 56.89 30.07
CA GLU A 478 -27.05 57.71 30.36
C GLU A 478 -26.68 59.18 30.56
N GLY A 479 -27.65 60.09 30.45
CA GLY A 479 -27.49 61.52 30.73
C GLY A 479 -28.61 62.36 30.12
N ASN A 480 -28.89 63.53 30.68
CA ASN A 480 -29.88 64.48 30.14
C ASN A 480 -29.33 65.91 30.13
N PRO A 481 -29.15 66.56 28.95
CA PRO A 481 -29.36 66.03 27.61
C PRO A 481 -28.41 64.88 27.27
N SER A 482 -28.83 64.01 26.34
CA SER A 482 -28.12 62.77 26.00
C SER A 482 -26.68 63.04 25.53
N PRO A 483 -25.67 62.37 26.11
CA PRO A 483 -24.27 62.67 25.85
C PRO A 483 -23.77 62.07 24.53
N VAL A 484 -22.78 62.73 23.91
CA VAL A 484 -22.12 62.23 22.70
C VAL A 484 -21.02 61.24 23.09
N THR A 485 -21.28 59.96 22.81
CA THR A 485 -20.36 58.84 23.07
C THR A 485 -19.36 58.62 21.94
N ARG A 486 -18.10 58.32 22.26
CA ARG A 486 -17.09 57.82 21.31
C ARG A 486 -16.18 56.78 21.94
N TRP A 487 -15.89 55.71 21.22
CA TRP A 487 -14.89 54.71 21.59
C TRP A 487 -13.51 55.06 21.01
N LEU A 488 -12.46 54.73 21.77
CA LEU A 488 -11.07 54.94 21.41
C LEU A 488 -10.26 53.65 21.61
N LYS A 489 -9.51 53.23 20.59
CA LYS A 489 -8.49 52.17 20.71
C LYS A 489 -7.11 52.80 20.52
N ALA A 490 -6.21 52.64 21.49
CA ALA A 490 -4.88 53.27 21.50
C ALA A 490 -4.89 54.78 21.16
N GLY A 491 -5.90 55.52 21.63
CA GLY A 491 -6.08 56.96 21.41
C GLY A 491 -6.68 57.37 20.05
N LYS A 492 -6.97 56.42 19.15
CA LYS A 492 -7.66 56.67 17.86
C LYS A 492 -9.13 56.32 17.97
N SER A 493 -9.99 57.01 17.21
CA SER A 493 -11.43 56.67 17.10
C SER A 493 -11.61 55.22 16.65
N PHE A 494 -12.52 54.52 17.31
CA PHE A 494 -12.86 53.12 17.03
C PHE A 494 -14.39 53.01 16.89
N GLU A 495 -14.87 52.33 15.85
CA GLU A 495 -16.30 52.09 15.68
C GLU A 495 -16.68 50.80 16.44
N PRO A 496 -17.58 50.86 17.45
CA PRO A 496 -17.85 49.72 18.33
C PRO A 496 -18.52 48.53 17.62
N SER A 497 -19.06 48.72 16.41
CA SER A 497 -19.58 47.65 15.56
C SER A 497 -18.51 46.86 14.79
N THR A 498 -17.25 47.30 14.82
CA THR A 498 -16.13 46.60 14.17
C THR A 498 -15.90 45.24 14.82
N LEU A 499 -15.81 44.19 14.01
CA LEU A 499 -15.52 42.84 14.49
C LEU A 499 -14.04 42.73 14.90
N LEU A 500 -13.77 42.14 16.06
CA LEU A 500 -12.43 42.04 16.64
C LEU A 500 -11.70 40.77 16.17
N SER A 501 -10.43 40.92 15.78
CA SER A 501 -9.48 39.82 15.60
C SER A 501 -8.67 39.56 16.88
N ARG A 502 -7.98 38.42 16.97
CA ARG A 502 -7.03 38.13 18.07
C ARG A 502 -5.90 39.16 18.22
N THR A 503 -5.65 39.99 17.19
CA THR A 503 -4.70 41.12 17.26
C THR A 503 -5.31 42.40 17.86
N ASP A 504 -6.62 42.42 18.12
CA ASP A 504 -7.34 43.60 18.59
C ASP A 504 -7.44 43.72 20.11
N ALA A 505 -6.91 42.75 20.87
CA ALA A 505 -6.86 42.80 22.33
C ALA A 505 -6.05 44.00 22.87
N GLY A 506 -6.42 44.50 24.05
CA GLY A 506 -5.79 45.64 24.71
C GLY A 506 -6.79 46.66 25.30
N PRO A 507 -6.34 47.87 25.66
CA PRO A 507 -7.18 48.88 26.30
C PRO A 507 -8.05 49.67 25.31
N TYR A 508 -9.35 49.72 25.60
CA TYR A 508 -10.35 50.53 24.90
C TYR A 508 -10.96 51.55 25.87
N THR A 509 -11.03 52.82 25.45
CA THR A 509 -11.60 53.90 26.26
C THR A 509 -12.89 54.40 25.63
N ILE A 510 -14.01 54.26 26.32
CA ILE A 510 -15.25 54.96 26.00
C ILE A 510 -15.21 56.36 26.62
N THR A 511 -15.64 57.36 25.86
CA THR A 511 -15.75 58.76 26.27
C THR A 511 -17.18 59.23 26.08
N ALA A 512 -17.73 59.95 27.05
CA ALA A 512 -19.07 60.51 27.02
C ALA A 512 -19.03 62.01 27.31
N ASN A 513 -19.49 62.81 26.34
CA ASN A 513 -19.41 64.27 26.39
C ASN A 513 -20.83 64.85 26.50
N GLY A 514 -21.15 65.47 27.63
CA GLY A 514 -22.48 66.03 27.94
C GLY A 514 -22.35 67.30 28.77
N LEU A 515 -23.07 67.38 29.90
CA LEU A 515 -22.93 68.48 30.87
C LEU A 515 -21.54 68.51 31.53
N VAL A 516 -20.89 67.36 31.60
CA VAL A 516 -19.46 67.16 31.89
C VAL A 516 -18.91 66.17 30.85
N ASN A 517 -17.59 66.06 30.74
CA ASN A 517 -16.94 65.03 29.93
C ASN A 517 -16.34 63.98 30.86
N ILE A 518 -16.73 62.72 30.70
CA ILE A 518 -16.15 61.60 31.44
C ILE A 518 -15.65 60.51 30.48
N SER A 519 -14.79 59.64 31.00
CA SER A 519 -14.27 58.49 30.24
C SER A 519 -14.04 57.29 31.15
N HIS A 520 -14.21 56.10 30.58
CA HIS A 520 -13.94 54.83 31.24
C HIS A 520 -13.10 53.95 30.31
N THR A 521 -12.11 53.23 30.87
CA THR A 521 -11.22 52.34 30.11
C THR A 521 -11.43 50.92 30.55
N VAL A 522 -11.80 50.06 29.60
CA VAL A 522 -11.89 48.61 29.76
C VAL A 522 -10.72 47.95 29.04
N TRP A 523 -10.19 46.87 29.60
CA TRP A 523 -9.30 45.98 28.87
C TRP A 523 -10.14 44.97 28.10
N VAL A 524 -9.88 44.76 26.81
CA VAL A 524 -10.55 43.77 25.98
C VAL A 524 -9.58 42.63 25.69
N ASN A 525 -9.95 41.41 26.09
CA ASN A 525 -9.32 40.19 25.60
C ASN A 525 -10.13 39.68 24.41
N VAL A 526 -9.46 39.13 23.40
CA VAL A 526 -10.13 38.46 22.29
C VAL A 526 -9.91 36.96 22.42
N VAL A 527 -11.00 36.23 22.64
CA VAL A 527 -11.07 34.80 22.91
C VAL A 527 -11.23 34.05 21.59
N TYR A 528 -10.37 33.07 21.35
CA TYR A 528 -10.39 32.25 20.14
C TYR A 528 -10.02 30.81 20.48
N GLY A 529 -10.57 29.87 19.69
CA GLY A 529 -10.42 28.44 19.94
C GLY A 529 -9.00 27.92 19.70
N PRO A 530 -8.69 26.71 20.20
CA PRO A 530 -7.40 26.08 19.97
C PRO A 530 -7.17 25.76 18.48
N GLU A 531 -5.98 26.10 17.98
CA GLU A 531 -5.50 25.81 16.63
C GLU A 531 -4.19 25.01 16.71
N PHE A 532 -4.16 23.81 16.15
CA PHE A 532 -3.00 22.92 16.22
C PHE A 532 -1.93 23.26 15.16
N ASN A 533 -0.73 23.64 15.62
CA ASN A 533 0.47 23.67 14.80
C ASN A 533 1.17 22.30 14.91
N CYS A 534 0.68 21.32 14.13
CA CYS A 534 1.12 19.92 14.17
C CYS A 534 0.95 19.27 12.77
N PRO A 535 1.91 18.49 12.25
CA PRO A 535 1.77 17.81 10.95
C PRO A 535 0.71 16.68 11.01
N MET A 536 0.17 16.28 9.86
CA MET A 536 -0.74 15.12 9.75
C MET A 536 0.01 13.78 9.74
N VAL A 537 1.27 13.77 9.26
CA VAL A 537 2.14 12.59 9.20
C VAL A 537 3.55 13.00 9.62
N TYR A 538 4.20 12.20 10.47
CA TYR A 538 5.59 12.42 10.88
C TYR A 538 6.43 11.17 10.67
N ASN A 539 7.49 11.29 9.85
CA ASN A 539 8.40 10.21 9.51
C ASN A 539 9.71 10.40 10.28
N ILE A 540 10.16 9.38 11.02
CA ILE A 540 11.41 9.44 11.79
C ILE A 540 12.13 8.09 11.80
N THR A 541 13.45 8.12 11.85
CA THR A 541 14.32 6.95 11.99
C THR A 541 14.30 6.38 13.42
N GLU A 542 14.21 5.06 13.54
CA GLU A 542 14.13 4.35 14.82
C GLU A 542 15.32 4.68 15.74
N HIS A 543 15.01 5.10 16.98
CA HIS A 543 15.94 5.59 18.02
C HIS A 543 16.56 6.99 17.82
N GLU A 544 16.23 7.73 16.75
CA GLU A 544 16.57 9.15 16.69
C GLU A 544 15.68 10.00 17.62
N ILE A 545 16.19 11.17 18.01
CA ILE A 545 15.46 12.14 18.84
C ILE A 545 14.59 12.97 17.92
N HIS A 546 13.28 13.03 18.19
CA HIS A 546 12.36 13.80 17.37
C HIS A 546 12.50 15.30 17.62
N ASN A 547 12.32 16.09 16.56
CA ASN A 547 12.07 17.54 16.65
C ASN A 547 10.57 17.89 16.50
N LEU A 548 9.71 16.87 16.53
CA LEU A 548 8.25 17.04 16.45
C LEU A 548 7.77 18.02 17.52
N SER A 549 7.20 19.13 17.08
CA SER A 549 6.44 20.06 17.91
C SER A 549 4.99 19.98 17.48
N CYS A 550 4.10 19.77 18.44
CA CYS A 550 2.65 19.77 18.24
C CYS A 550 2.04 20.54 19.41
N MET A 551 1.95 21.85 19.23
CA MET A 551 1.37 22.79 20.20
C MET A 551 0.03 23.29 19.67
N ALA A 552 -0.87 23.68 20.57
CA ALA A 552 -2.10 24.35 20.21
C ALA A 552 -2.04 25.82 20.67
N GLU A 553 -2.23 26.74 19.74
CA GLU A 553 -2.35 28.18 20.02
C GLU A 553 -3.83 28.52 20.29
N GLY A 554 -4.11 29.40 21.25
CA GLY A 554 -5.47 29.71 21.66
C GLY A 554 -5.50 30.70 22.83
N TYR A 555 -6.62 31.40 23.04
CA TYR A 555 -6.82 32.23 24.22
C TYR A 555 -8.20 31.99 24.86
N PRO A 556 -8.27 31.56 26.14
CA PRO A 556 -7.15 31.22 27.01
C PRO A 556 -6.39 29.97 26.52
N VAL A 557 -5.11 29.87 26.93
CA VAL A 557 -4.16 28.84 26.47
C VAL A 557 -4.75 27.44 26.71
N PRO A 558 -4.81 26.58 25.69
CA PRO A 558 -5.43 25.26 25.78
C PRO A 558 -4.52 24.22 26.44
N ASP A 559 -5.08 23.33 27.24
CA ASP A 559 -4.41 22.11 27.68
C ASP A 559 -4.38 21.08 26.53
N VAL A 560 -3.21 20.50 26.25
CA VAL A 560 -3.01 19.53 25.15
C VAL A 560 -2.80 18.12 25.71
N MET A 561 -3.65 17.17 25.28
CA MET A 561 -3.63 15.77 25.68
C MET A 561 -3.34 14.87 24.48
N TRP A 562 -2.50 13.85 24.65
CA TRP A 562 -2.20 12.85 23.62
C TRP A 562 -2.89 11.53 23.94
N ILE A 563 -3.53 10.92 22.93
CA ILE A 563 -4.21 9.63 23.03
C ILE A 563 -3.72 8.69 21.93
N LYS A 564 -3.34 7.47 22.31
CA LYS A 564 -3.00 6.36 21.40
C LYS A 564 -3.82 5.13 21.80
N ASP A 565 -4.37 4.41 20.82
CA ASP A 565 -5.15 3.17 21.00
C ASP A 565 -6.35 3.26 21.99
N GLY A 566 -6.75 4.47 22.38
CA GLY A 566 -7.82 4.77 23.33
C GLY A 566 -7.35 5.18 24.73
N GLU A 567 -6.05 5.04 25.04
CA GLU A 567 -5.45 5.43 26.31
C GLU A 567 -4.65 6.74 26.19
N MET A 568 -4.52 7.45 27.31
CA MET A 568 -3.78 8.71 27.40
C MET A 568 -2.29 8.43 27.61
N VAL A 569 -1.42 9.03 26.81
CA VAL A 569 0.01 8.67 26.71
C VAL A 569 0.92 9.89 26.80
N ASP A 570 2.06 9.74 27.48
CA ASP A 570 3.19 10.67 27.36
C ASP A 570 3.96 10.38 26.07
N PHE A 571 4.39 11.41 25.34
CA PHE A 571 5.10 11.25 24.08
C PHE A 571 6.61 11.01 24.30
N PRO A 572 7.19 9.87 23.86
CA PRO A 572 8.55 9.51 24.24
C PRO A 572 9.63 10.17 23.36
N GLU A 573 10.68 10.71 24.01
CA GLU A 573 11.81 11.43 23.40
C GLU A 573 12.50 10.70 22.23
N LYS A 574 12.44 9.35 22.22
CA LYS A 574 12.99 8.49 21.18
C LYS A 574 11.97 7.43 20.79
N LEU A 575 11.70 7.33 19.49
CA LEU A 575 10.63 6.51 18.94
C LEU A 575 11.17 5.18 18.41
N THR A 576 10.52 4.08 18.80
CA THR A 576 10.79 2.70 18.37
C THR A 576 9.73 2.22 17.37
N ASN A 577 9.91 1.04 16.76
CA ASN A 577 8.88 0.46 15.89
C ASN A 577 7.52 0.20 16.59
N MET A 578 7.44 0.25 17.93
CA MET A 578 6.19 0.06 18.68
C MET A 578 5.44 1.39 18.90
N ASP A 579 6.16 2.51 18.83
CA ASP A 579 5.59 3.84 19.03
C ASP A 579 4.91 4.36 17.76
N ALA A 580 5.20 3.76 16.59
CA ALA A 580 4.50 4.02 15.34
C ALA A 580 2.98 3.83 15.41
N GLY A 581 2.24 4.51 14.52
CA GLY A 581 0.78 4.46 14.41
C GLY A 581 0.10 5.80 14.63
N GLN A 582 -1.24 5.77 14.71
CA GLN A 582 -2.08 6.96 14.79
C GLN A 582 -2.26 7.46 16.23
N TYR A 583 -1.86 8.69 16.47
CA TYR A 583 -2.13 9.46 17.69
C TYR A 583 -3.27 10.45 17.42
N ARG A 584 -4.13 10.68 18.42
CA ARG A 584 -5.06 11.80 18.44
C ARG A 584 -4.67 12.76 19.54
N LEU A 585 -4.46 14.01 19.16
CA LEU A 585 -4.22 15.10 20.09
C LEU A 585 -5.56 15.81 20.33
N TYR A 586 -5.83 16.18 21.57
CA TYR A 586 -6.99 16.98 21.95
C TYR A 586 -6.49 18.25 22.63
N ALA A 587 -6.92 19.41 22.15
CA ALA A 587 -6.61 20.70 22.74
C ALA A 587 -7.89 21.29 23.32
N ASN A 588 -7.88 21.56 24.62
CA ASN A 588 -9.06 21.96 25.37
C ASN A 588 -8.85 23.35 25.99
N SER A 589 -9.63 24.32 25.53
CA SER A 589 -9.76 25.65 26.13
C SER A 589 -11.11 25.74 26.85
N SER A 590 -11.33 26.76 27.68
CA SER A 590 -12.55 26.95 28.47
C SER A 590 -13.83 27.18 27.65
N HIS A 591 -13.72 27.39 26.34
CA HIS A 591 -14.85 27.65 25.44
C HIS A 591 -14.95 26.66 24.28
N SER A 592 -13.94 25.85 24.02
CA SER A 592 -13.92 24.91 22.91
C SER A 592 -12.85 23.83 23.04
N THR A 593 -13.15 22.66 22.50
CA THR A 593 -12.22 21.53 22.37
C THR A 593 -12.06 21.23 20.88
N VAL A 594 -10.83 21.14 20.39
CA VAL A 594 -10.53 20.62 19.04
C VAL A 594 -9.69 19.35 19.15
N ASN A 595 -9.67 18.56 18.08
CA ASN A 595 -8.75 17.44 17.95
C ASN A 595 -7.94 17.52 16.65
N HIS A 596 -6.79 16.87 16.66
CA HIS A 596 -5.93 16.68 15.51
C HIS A 596 -5.47 15.23 15.46
N THR A 597 -5.23 14.70 14.26
CA THR A 597 -4.78 13.32 14.06
C THR A 597 -3.41 13.33 13.40
N LEU A 598 -2.44 12.69 14.06
CA LEU A 598 -1.06 12.54 13.62
C LEU A 598 -0.75 11.05 13.42
N ASP A 599 -0.34 10.67 12.22
CA ASP A 599 0.17 9.32 11.94
C ASP A 599 1.70 9.30 11.99
N ILE A 600 2.29 8.41 12.80
CA ILE A 600 3.74 8.38 13.05
C ILE A 600 4.36 7.14 12.41
N HIS A 601 5.20 7.36 11.41
CA HIS A 601 5.86 6.31 10.63
C HIS A 601 7.31 6.18 11.08
N VAL A 602 7.58 5.26 12.01
CA VAL A 602 8.95 4.96 12.44
C VAL A 602 9.64 4.08 11.40
N LEU A 603 10.67 4.62 10.77
CA LEU A 603 11.45 4.03 9.69
C LEU A 603 12.67 3.26 10.25
N PHE A 604 12.89 2.06 9.76
CA PHE A 604 14.02 1.22 10.16
C PHE A 604 14.51 0.35 9.00
N LYS A 605 15.83 0.11 8.98
CA LYS A 605 16.48 -0.85 8.08
C LYS A 605 15.88 -2.26 8.26
N PRO A 606 16.01 -3.18 7.28
CA PRO A 606 15.50 -4.53 7.44
C PRO A 606 16.20 -5.25 8.60
N ARG A 607 15.45 -5.99 9.42
CA ARG A 607 15.97 -6.85 10.49
C ARG A 607 16.43 -8.21 9.94
N ASP A 608 17.13 -9.01 10.75
CA ASP A 608 17.76 -10.25 10.29
C ASP A 608 16.79 -11.24 9.61
N ILE A 609 17.27 -11.92 8.57
CA ILE A 609 16.43 -12.79 7.72
C ILE A 609 16.03 -14.06 8.45
N GLN A 610 14.73 -14.21 8.64
CA GLN A 610 14.09 -15.36 9.27
C GLN A 610 13.79 -16.45 8.23
N GLU A 611 13.55 -17.68 8.74
CA GLU A 611 13.06 -18.87 8.01
C GLU A 611 13.94 -19.42 6.87
N LEU A 612 14.93 -18.67 6.38
CA LEU A 612 15.93 -19.17 5.44
C LEU A 612 16.91 -20.11 6.15
N LEU A 613 16.92 -21.38 5.74
CA LEU A 613 17.62 -22.50 6.37
C LEU A 613 18.17 -23.48 5.32
N ASP A 614 19.26 -24.17 5.66
CA ASP A 614 19.84 -25.23 4.84
C ASP A 614 18.81 -26.34 4.56
N THR A 615 18.67 -26.71 3.29
CA THR A 615 17.57 -27.53 2.81
C THR A 615 18.09 -28.79 2.13
N LYS A 616 17.52 -29.94 2.49
CA LYS A 616 17.76 -31.23 1.81
C LYS A 616 16.50 -31.64 1.05
N VAL A 617 16.66 -32.11 -0.17
CA VAL A 617 15.56 -32.55 -1.05
C VAL A 617 15.99 -33.76 -1.86
N ASP A 618 15.16 -34.78 -2.00
CA ASP A 618 15.47 -35.94 -2.82
C ASP A 618 15.38 -35.61 -4.32
N THR A 619 16.24 -36.23 -5.15
CA THR A 619 16.27 -35.96 -6.59
C THR A 619 14.90 -36.20 -7.25
N GLY A 620 14.47 -35.29 -8.12
CA GLY A 620 13.13 -35.27 -8.72
C GLY A 620 12.00 -34.78 -7.81
N SER A 621 12.23 -34.58 -6.51
CA SER A 621 11.26 -33.94 -5.61
C SER A 621 11.29 -32.42 -5.71
N SER A 622 10.31 -31.72 -5.15
CA SER A 622 10.24 -30.24 -5.17
C SER A 622 10.33 -29.68 -3.75
N THR A 623 10.96 -28.51 -3.60
CA THR A 623 11.14 -27.83 -2.30
C THR A 623 11.06 -26.30 -2.45
N GLN A 624 11.03 -25.56 -1.35
CA GLN A 624 11.07 -24.10 -1.36
C GLN A 624 11.90 -23.52 -0.20
N LEU A 625 12.70 -22.51 -0.51
CA LEU A 625 13.41 -21.67 0.45
C LEU A 625 12.57 -20.43 0.73
N LYS A 626 12.33 -20.14 2.02
CA LYS A 626 11.57 -18.96 2.47
C LYS A 626 12.54 -17.89 2.97
N CYS A 627 12.30 -16.64 2.58
CA CYS A 627 13.05 -15.48 3.05
C CYS A 627 12.06 -14.40 3.52
N SER A 628 12.13 -14.04 4.80
CA SER A 628 11.29 -13.03 5.44
C SER A 628 12.13 -12.11 6.34
N SER A 629 11.81 -10.82 6.34
CA SER A 629 12.46 -9.78 7.14
C SER A 629 11.54 -8.57 7.29
N SER A 630 11.49 -7.98 8.49
CA SER A 630 10.73 -6.76 8.79
C SER A 630 11.58 -5.50 8.57
N GLY A 631 11.07 -4.53 7.83
CA GLY A 631 11.67 -3.20 7.65
C GLY A 631 10.60 -2.17 7.29
N ASN A 632 10.85 -0.89 7.58
CA ASN A 632 9.97 0.22 7.18
C ASN A 632 10.81 1.34 6.53
N PRO A 633 10.64 1.70 5.24
CA PRO A 633 9.68 1.16 4.28
C PRO A 633 9.82 -0.36 4.05
N ALA A 634 8.72 -0.99 3.64
CA ALA A 634 8.66 -2.42 3.36
C ALA A 634 9.78 -2.83 2.37
N PRO A 635 10.59 -3.85 2.68
CA PRO A 635 11.80 -4.10 1.92
C PRO A 635 11.58 -4.87 0.62
N GLU A 636 12.42 -4.57 -0.36
CA GLU A 636 12.56 -5.35 -1.59
C GLU A 636 13.42 -6.61 -1.35
N TYR A 637 13.08 -7.68 -2.06
CA TYR A 637 13.75 -8.98 -2.01
C TYR A 637 14.41 -9.30 -3.34
N SER A 638 15.67 -9.75 -3.31
CA SER A 638 16.36 -10.36 -4.45
C SER A 638 17.14 -11.61 -4.02
N TRP A 639 17.48 -12.46 -4.99
CA TRP A 639 18.16 -13.74 -4.73
C TRP A 639 19.38 -13.92 -5.63
N ILE A 640 20.42 -14.50 -5.05
CA ILE A 640 21.67 -14.91 -5.69
C ILE A 640 21.75 -16.43 -5.59
N TYR A 641 21.70 -17.11 -6.73
CA TYR A 641 21.66 -18.56 -6.87
C TYR A 641 21.98 -18.98 -8.32
N HIS A 642 22.26 -20.27 -8.55
CA HIS A 642 22.50 -20.79 -9.89
C HIS A 642 21.20 -20.88 -10.71
N ARG A 643 21.08 -20.06 -11.75
CA ARG A 643 19.83 -19.92 -12.54
C ARG A 643 19.58 -21.12 -13.44
N THR A 644 18.70 -21.99 -12.99
CA THR A 644 18.23 -23.21 -13.68
C THR A 644 16.74 -23.09 -14.06
N PRO A 645 16.26 -23.71 -15.15
CA PRO A 645 14.88 -23.51 -15.66
C PRO A 645 13.77 -23.97 -14.71
N ASN A 646 14.13 -24.82 -13.74
CA ASN A 646 13.23 -25.41 -12.76
C ASN A 646 13.14 -24.63 -11.44
N VAL A 647 13.90 -23.53 -11.30
CA VAL A 647 13.85 -22.63 -10.14
C VAL A 647 13.02 -21.39 -10.46
N ARG A 648 12.14 -20.99 -9.54
CA ARG A 648 11.29 -19.81 -9.66
C ARG A 648 11.28 -19.01 -8.36
N VAL A 649 11.20 -17.68 -8.47
CA VAL A 649 11.07 -16.77 -7.32
C VAL A 649 9.68 -16.13 -7.37
N GLU A 650 8.96 -16.21 -6.26
CA GLU A 650 7.67 -15.56 -6.05
C GLU A 650 7.77 -14.69 -4.78
N THR A 651 7.52 -13.39 -4.89
CA THR A 651 7.51 -12.47 -3.74
C THR A 651 6.08 -11.94 -3.54
N LYS A 652 5.51 -12.15 -2.37
CA LYS A 652 4.14 -11.77 -2.01
C LYS A 652 4.06 -11.45 -0.52
N ASP A 653 3.21 -10.49 -0.14
CA ASP A 653 2.88 -10.16 1.26
C ASP A 653 4.10 -9.94 2.18
N GLY A 654 5.17 -9.34 1.64
CA GLY A 654 6.42 -9.07 2.38
C GLY A 654 7.33 -10.29 2.60
N VAL A 655 7.09 -11.40 1.90
CA VAL A 655 7.90 -12.63 1.94
C VAL A 655 8.33 -13.02 0.53
N SER A 656 9.56 -13.53 0.38
CA SER A 656 10.04 -14.10 -0.89
C SER A 656 10.24 -15.62 -0.77
N LEU A 657 9.66 -16.35 -1.71
CA LEU A 657 9.74 -17.81 -1.83
C LEU A 657 10.52 -18.17 -3.10
N LEU A 658 11.66 -18.84 -2.93
CA LEU A 658 12.39 -19.45 -4.03
C LEU A 658 12.05 -20.94 -4.09
N LYS A 659 11.30 -21.34 -5.11
CA LYS A 659 10.81 -22.71 -5.32
C LYS A 659 11.72 -23.44 -6.29
N ILE A 660 12.11 -24.66 -5.94
CA ILE A 660 12.88 -25.59 -6.77
C ILE A 660 11.94 -26.74 -7.13
N VAL A 661 11.58 -26.86 -8.40
CA VAL A 661 10.65 -27.90 -8.90
C VAL A 661 11.48 -29.04 -9.51
N HIS A 662 11.23 -30.30 -9.13
CA HIS A 662 12.00 -31.46 -9.61
C HIS A 662 13.52 -31.26 -9.53
N ALA A 663 14.06 -31.23 -8.31
CA ALA A 663 15.46 -30.92 -8.03
C ALA A 663 16.45 -31.91 -8.69
N THR A 664 17.56 -31.38 -9.21
CA THR A 664 18.63 -32.11 -9.88
C THR A 664 20.00 -31.74 -9.30
N GLY A 665 21.07 -32.39 -9.76
CA GLY A 665 22.46 -32.03 -9.39
C GLY A 665 22.89 -30.60 -9.79
N GLU A 666 22.14 -29.92 -10.69
CA GLU A 666 22.36 -28.51 -11.03
C GLU A 666 21.77 -27.56 -9.97
N ASN A 667 20.89 -28.04 -9.09
CA ASN A 667 20.31 -27.24 -8.01
C ASN A 667 21.12 -27.30 -6.70
N ILE A 668 22.20 -28.10 -6.64
CA ILE A 668 23.09 -28.18 -5.47
C ILE A 668 23.96 -26.92 -5.43
N GLY A 669 23.94 -26.18 -4.32
CA GLY A 669 24.69 -24.94 -4.21
C GLY A 669 24.21 -24.01 -3.09
N THR A 670 24.64 -22.75 -3.17
CA THR A 670 24.29 -21.69 -2.23
C THR A 670 23.19 -20.78 -2.79
N TYR A 671 22.22 -20.48 -1.92
CA TYR A 671 21.08 -19.63 -2.21
C TYR A 671 21.07 -18.50 -1.20
N THR A 672 21.53 -17.33 -1.63
CA THR A 672 21.61 -16.12 -0.80
C THR A 672 20.40 -15.24 -1.09
N CYS A 673 19.59 -15.00 -0.07
CA CYS A 673 18.57 -13.96 -0.12
C CYS A 673 19.21 -12.62 0.30
N TYR A 674 18.88 -11.56 -0.42
CA TYR A 674 19.30 -10.19 -0.16
C TYR A 674 18.05 -9.32 0.00
N VAL A 675 17.97 -8.58 1.10
CA VAL A 675 16.79 -7.81 1.48
C VAL A 675 17.20 -6.38 1.77
N ARG A 676 16.53 -5.41 1.13
CA ARG A 676 16.91 -3.99 1.17
C ARG A 676 15.73 -3.05 1.31
N ASN A 677 15.91 -1.93 1.99
CA ASN A 677 15.06 -0.75 1.84
C ASN A 677 15.93 0.51 1.69
N THR A 678 15.35 1.70 1.78
CA THR A 678 16.07 2.97 1.66
C THR A 678 17.07 3.25 2.79
N LEU A 679 16.98 2.55 3.92
CA LEU A 679 17.81 2.78 5.12
C LEU A 679 18.91 1.73 5.31
N GLY A 680 18.88 0.63 4.56
CA GLY A 680 19.90 -0.40 4.67
C GLY A 680 19.56 -1.71 3.98
N ASN A 681 20.44 -2.69 4.16
CA ASN A 681 20.30 -4.03 3.62
C ASN A 681 20.80 -5.09 4.61
N VAL A 682 20.31 -6.30 4.44
CA VAL A 682 20.75 -7.53 5.11
C VAL A 682 20.80 -8.65 4.08
N SER A 683 21.62 -9.67 4.33
CA SER A 683 21.65 -10.87 3.49
C SER A 683 21.93 -12.11 4.32
N LYS A 684 21.49 -13.26 3.81
CA LYS A 684 21.64 -14.56 4.47
C LYS A 684 21.69 -15.65 3.41
N THR A 685 22.55 -16.63 3.63
CA THR A 685 22.79 -17.75 2.72
C THR A 685 22.30 -19.04 3.36
N ALA A 686 21.65 -19.88 2.54
CA ALA A 686 21.39 -21.29 2.85
C ALA A 686 22.03 -22.18 1.78
N MET A 687 22.37 -23.40 2.14
CA MET A 687 22.85 -24.44 1.22
C MET A 687 21.74 -25.42 0.88
N VAL A 688 21.61 -25.77 -0.41
CA VAL A 688 20.70 -26.81 -0.89
C VAL A 688 21.49 -28.06 -1.24
N PHE A 689 21.08 -29.19 -0.67
CA PHE A 689 21.62 -30.52 -0.96
C PHE A 689 20.55 -31.36 -1.65
N VAL A 690 20.90 -31.97 -2.80
CA VAL A 690 19.99 -32.88 -3.53
C VAL A 690 20.43 -34.32 -3.26
N ILE A 691 19.61 -35.06 -2.49
CA ILE A 691 19.89 -36.44 -2.11
C ILE A 691 19.70 -37.33 -3.34
N GLY A 692 20.72 -38.14 -3.66
CA GLY A 692 20.74 -39.00 -4.85
C GLY A 692 21.24 -38.32 -6.13
N ALA A 693 21.83 -37.12 -6.05
CA ALA A 693 22.54 -36.48 -7.16
C ALA A 693 23.92 -35.96 -6.73
N GLU A 694 24.87 -35.92 -7.66
CA GLU A 694 26.17 -35.26 -7.48
C GLU A 694 26.13 -33.82 -8.06
N PRO A 695 26.96 -32.88 -7.57
CA PRO A 695 26.98 -31.50 -8.07
C PRO A 695 27.43 -31.43 -9.53
N VAL A 696 26.63 -30.80 -10.38
CA VAL A 696 26.98 -30.61 -11.80
C VAL A 696 27.86 -29.38 -11.97
N CYS A 697 29.09 -29.56 -12.45
CA CYS A 697 29.99 -28.45 -12.80
C CYS A 697 29.68 -27.94 -14.22
N PRO A 698 29.25 -26.67 -14.44
CA PRO A 698 28.80 -26.17 -15.75
C PRO A 698 29.91 -25.93 -16.79
N ILE A 699 31.02 -26.68 -16.72
CA ILE A 699 32.20 -26.56 -17.59
C ILE A 699 32.18 -27.58 -18.73
N LYS A 700 32.37 -27.08 -19.95
CA LYS A 700 32.50 -27.85 -21.19
C LYS A 700 33.88 -27.60 -21.81
N LEU A 701 34.69 -28.66 -21.87
CA LEU A 701 35.94 -28.68 -22.63
C LEU A 701 35.64 -28.96 -24.11
N SER A 702 36.45 -28.44 -25.03
CA SER A 702 36.37 -28.81 -26.45
C SER A 702 36.65 -30.31 -26.66
N ASN A 703 37.65 -30.83 -25.93
CA ASN A 703 38.03 -32.24 -25.87
C ASN A 703 38.20 -32.63 -24.40
N GLU A 704 37.46 -33.62 -23.90
CA GLU A 704 37.61 -34.10 -22.51
C GLU A 704 38.79 -35.07 -22.35
N ARG A 705 39.28 -35.64 -23.46
CA ARG A 705 40.45 -36.50 -23.52
C ARG A 705 41.29 -36.11 -24.73
N VAL A 706 42.61 -36.01 -24.53
CA VAL A 706 43.58 -35.73 -25.60
C VAL A 706 44.70 -36.77 -25.54
N VAL A 707 45.04 -37.33 -26.69
CA VAL A 707 46.24 -38.15 -26.86
C VAL A 707 47.17 -37.37 -27.79
N ILE A 708 48.42 -37.18 -27.37
CA ILE A 708 49.40 -36.36 -28.09
C ILE A 708 50.78 -37.02 -28.05
N LYS A 709 51.49 -36.94 -29.17
CA LYS A 709 52.87 -37.37 -29.29
C LYS A 709 53.79 -36.37 -28.58
N TYR A 710 54.80 -36.86 -27.89
CA TYR A 710 55.84 -36.04 -27.27
C TYR A 710 56.48 -35.08 -28.30
N GLU A 711 56.75 -33.84 -27.86
CA GLU A 711 57.22 -32.69 -28.67
C GLU A 711 56.20 -32.08 -29.67
N ASP A 712 55.01 -32.66 -29.88
CA ASP A 712 53.97 -32.04 -30.74
C ASP A 712 53.18 -30.91 -30.01
N GLN A 713 52.40 -30.14 -30.77
CA GLN A 713 51.53 -29.03 -30.30
C GLN A 713 50.13 -29.49 -29.87
N VAL A 714 49.57 -28.88 -28.82
CA VAL A 714 48.18 -29.04 -28.37
C VAL A 714 47.49 -27.71 -28.14
N SER A 715 46.17 -27.66 -28.37
CA SER A 715 45.28 -26.60 -27.87
C SER A 715 43.93 -27.20 -27.45
N VAL A 716 43.42 -26.81 -26.29
CA VAL A 716 42.09 -27.19 -25.78
C VAL A 716 41.42 -25.95 -25.19
N SER A 717 40.27 -25.56 -25.76
CA SER A 717 39.47 -24.47 -25.20
C SER A 717 38.57 -24.98 -24.08
N CYS A 718 38.43 -24.18 -23.04
CA CYS A 718 37.48 -24.37 -21.96
C CYS A 718 36.36 -23.34 -22.08
N SER A 719 35.13 -23.80 -21.92
CA SER A 719 33.92 -22.98 -22.04
C SER A 719 32.94 -23.30 -20.91
N ASN A 720 32.08 -22.33 -20.62
CA ASN A 720 31.03 -22.41 -19.61
C ASN A 720 29.66 -22.50 -20.29
N THR A 721 28.79 -23.38 -19.80
CA THR A 721 27.41 -23.54 -20.30
C THR A 721 26.46 -22.46 -19.79
N THR A 722 26.80 -21.85 -18.65
CA THR A 722 26.10 -20.74 -18.00
C THR A 722 27.11 -19.63 -17.68
N SER A 723 26.67 -18.38 -17.47
CA SER A 723 27.56 -17.29 -17.03
C SER A 723 28.39 -17.69 -15.79
N ALA A 724 29.70 -17.52 -15.91
CA ALA A 724 30.69 -17.66 -14.83
C ALA A 724 31.31 -16.29 -14.56
N GLU A 725 31.77 -16.05 -13.34
CA GLU A 725 32.47 -14.81 -12.97
C GLU A 725 33.87 -14.76 -13.57
N TRP A 726 34.55 -15.91 -13.61
CA TRP A 726 35.83 -16.12 -14.27
C TRP A 726 35.99 -17.60 -14.65
N ILE A 727 36.87 -17.87 -15.61
CA ILE A 727 37.25 -19.20 -16.08
C ILE A 727 38.75 -19.17 -16.45
N THR A 728 39.51 -20.16 -15.98
CA THR A 728 40.98 -20.18 -16.06
C THR A 728 41.49 -21.61 -16.08
N TRP A 729 42.65 -21.83 -16.70
CA TRP A 729 43.36 -23.09 -16.59
C TRP A 729 44.33 -23.08 -15.40
N THR A 730 44.37 -24.19 -14.67
CA THR A 730 45.37 -24.43 -13.62
C THR A 730 46.26 -25.61 -13.98
N ILE A 731 47.58 -25.47 -13.80
CA ILE A 731 48.56 -26.54 -14.01
C ILE A 731 49.52 -26.57 -12.84
N ASP A 732 49.60 -27.69 -12.13
CA ASP A 732 50.52 -27.91 -11.01
C ASP A 732 50.52 -26.79 -9.94
N GLY A 733 49.37 -26.10 -9.79
CA GLY A 733 49.15 -24.98 -8.87
C GLY A 733 49.25 -23.57 -9.48
N VAL A 734 49.70 -23.43 -10.73
CA VAL A 734 49.85 -22.15 -11.43
C VAL A 734 48.59 -21.83 -12.25
N PHE A 735 48.09 -20.60 -12.14
CA PHE A 735 46.96 -20.09 -12.92
C PHE A 735 47.42 -19.52 -14.27
N ILE A 736 46.67 -19.83 -15.32
CA ILE A 736 46.82 -19.28 -16.68
C ILE A 736 45.59 -18.43 -16.97
N ASN A 737 45.78 -17.13 -17.18
CA ASN A 737 44.70 -16.17 -17.41
C ASN A 737 44.20 -16.19 -18.87
N ASP A 738 43.85 -17.39 -19.35
CA ASP A 738 43.25 -17.66 -20.65
C ASP A 738 42.17 -18.74 -20.48
N THR A 739 41.16 -18.67 -21.35
CA THR A 739 40.11 -19.68 -21.55
C THR A 739 40.63 -20.91 -22.31
N THR A 740 41.69 -20.75 -23.10
CA THR A 740 42.29 -21.80 -23.93
C THR A 740 43.65 -22.19 -23.35
N TRP A 741 43.86 -23.49 -23.19
CA TRP A 741 45.17 -24.04 -22.84
C TRP A 741 45.85 -24.53 -24.11
N SER A 742 46.95 -23.88 -24.49
CA SER A 742 47.77 -24.25 -25.63
C SER A 742 49.24 -24.39 -25.27
N VAL A 743 49.90 -25.39 -25.84
CA VAL A 743 51.35 -25.65 -25.68
C VAL A 743 51.93 -25.97 -27.06
N GLU A 744 52.92 -25.20 -27.49
CA GLU A 744 53.55 -25.32 -28.81
C GLU A 744 54.36 -26.60 -29.00
N SER A 745 54.97 -27.12 -27.92
CA SER A 745 55.68 -28.40 -27.91
C SER A 745 55.61 -29.03 -26.52
N LEU A 746 54.96 -30.19 -26.39
CA LEU A 746 54.68 -30.78 -25.08
C LEU A 746 55.83 -31.64 -24.55
N LEU A 747 56.55 -31.09 -23.56
CA LEU A 747 57.73 -31.72 -22.93
C LEU A 747 57.45 -32.42 -21.58
N GLN A 748 56.24 -32.30 -21.02
CA GLN A 748 55.89 -32.82 -19.69
C GLN A 748 55.04 -34.11 -19.74
N TRP A 749 55.58 -35.19 -19.17
CA TRP A 749 55.02 -36.56 -19.24
C TRP A 749 53.85 -36.87 -18.28
N ASP A 750 53.58 -36.02 -17.30
CA ASP A 750 52.43 -36.16 -16.38
C ASP A 750 51.83 -34.79 -16.05
N ILE A 751 51.61 -33.99 -17.09
CA ILE A 751 50.96 -32.68 -17.00
C ILE A 751 49.49 -32.85 -16.63
N ARG A 752 48.99 -32.00 -15.72
CA ARG A 752 47.62 -32.11 -15.17
C ARG A 752 46.87 -30.79 -15.28
N PRO A 753 46.53 -30.36 -16.50
CA PRO A 753 45.75 -29.15 -16.70
C PRO A 753 44.30 -29.38 -16.24
N ASN A 754 43.82 -28.46 -15.43
CA ASN A 754 42.51 -28.51 -14.80
C ASN A 754 41.82 -27.16 -15.02
N CYS A 755 40.76 -27.12 -15.83
CA CYS A 755 40.01 -25.90 -16.06
C CYS A 755 39.11 -25.64 -14.84
N THR A 756 39.15 -24.43 -14.32
CA THR A 756 38.41 -24.02 -13.12
C THR A 756 37.62 -22.75 -13.40
N ALA A 757 36.40 -22.66 -12.90
CA ALA A 757 35.55 -21.48 -13.02
C ALA A 757 34.76 -21.25 -11.72
N ASN A 758 34.47 -19.99 -11.40
CA ASN A 758 33.56 -19.62 -10.31
C ASN A 758 32.18 -19.29 -10.86
N PHE A 759 31.15 -19.94 -10.33
CA PHE A 759 29.76 -19.73 -10.73
C PHE A 759 28.94 -19.16 -9.57
N GLN A 760 28.23 -18.07 -9.83
CA GLN A 760 27.32 -17.46 -8.87
C GLN A 760 26.28 -18.48 -8.40
N GLY A 761 26.29 -18.81 -7.10
CA GLY A 761 25.40 -19.79 -6.47
C GLY A 761 25.86 -21.27 -6.49
N ILE A 762 26.97 -21.61 -7.16
CA ILE A 762 27.65 -22.91 -6.99
C ILE A 762 28.98 -22.74 -6.24
N GLY A 763 29.67 -21.62 -6.50
CA GLY A 763 31.06 -21.42 -6.13
C GLY A 763 32.02 -21.98 -7.19
N THR A 764 33.25 -22.25 -6.77
CA THR A 764 34.32 -22.76 -7.64
C THR A 764 34.10 -24.23 -7.98
N CYS A 765 34.04 -24.56 -9.27
CA CYS A 765 34.12 -25.95 -9.73
C CYS A 765 35.23 -26.11 -10.78
N SER A 766 35.80 -27.32 -10.85
CA SER A 766 36.91 -27.65 -11.74
C SER A 766 36.64 -28.92 -12.53
N LYS A 767 37.13 -28.96 -13.77
CA LYS A 767 37.04 -30.11 -14.67
C LYS A 767 38.44 -30.47 -15.21
N PRO A 768 39.00 -31.62 -14.82
CA PRO A 768 40.34 -32.03 -15.25
C PRO A 768 40.34 -32.45 -16.71
N LEU A 769 41.37 -32.06 -17.45
CA LEU A 769 41.61 -32.51 -18.82
C LEU A 769 42.49 -33.77 -18.81
N HIS A 770 41.97 -34.88 -19.34
CA HIS A 770 42.69 -36.15 -19.35
C HIS A 770 43.65 -36.24 -20.54
N ILE A 771 44.94 -36.04 -20.30
CA ILE A 771 45.99 -36.10 -21.33
C ILE A 771 46.76 -37.42 -21.26
N THR A 772 47.03 -38.01 -22.43
CA THR A 772 47.97 -39.12 -22.61
C THR A 772 49.08 -38.70 -23.56
N VAL A 773 50.28 -38.48 -23.02
CA VAL A 773 51.49 -38.19 -23.80
C VAL A 773 52.15 -39.51 -24.21
N TYR A 774 52.46 -39.69 -25.49
CA TYR A 774 53.06 -40.93 -26.01
C TYR A 774 54.32 -40.68 -26.85
N LYS A 775 55.17 -41.70 -26.95
CA LYS A 775 56.32 -41.73 -27.87
C LYS A 775 56.52 -43.15 -28.37
N THR A 776 56.54 -43.30 -29.69
CA THR A 776 56.93 -44.54 -30.38
C THR A 776 58.34 -44.95 -29.99
N PRO A 777 58.67 -46.26 -30.01
CA PRO A 777 60.04 -46.71 -29.78
C PRO A 777 61.05 -46.01 -30.70
N ASP A 778 62.22 -45.64 -30.18
CA ASP A 778 63.33 -45.11 -31.01
C ASP A 778 63.95 -46.21 -31.88
N SER A 779 63.84 -47.47 -31.45
CA SER A 779 64.15 -48.65 -32.25
C SER A 779 63.47 -49.89 -31.67
N VAL A 780 63.20 -50.85 -32.56
CA VAL A 780 62.77 -52.21 -32.24
C VAL A 780 63.71 -53.17 -32.98
N SER A 781 64.34 -54.10 -32.28
CA SER A 781 65.27 -55.07 -32.87
C SER A 781 65.08 -56.47 -32.31
N ILE A 782 65.40 -57.47 -33.12
CA ILE A 782 65.27 -58.90 -32.83
C ILE A 782 66.65 -59.57 -32.92
N SER A 783 66.97 -60.47 -31.99
CA SER A 783 68.26 -61.16 -31.93
C SER A 783 68.14 -62.50 -31.18
N PRO A 784 68.94 -63.54 -31.48
CA PRO A 784 68.96 -64.75 -30.66
C PRO A 784 69.58 -64.44 -29.28
N LEU A 785 68.96 -64.92 -28.21
CA LEU A 785 69.46 -64.72 -26.85
C LEU A 785 70.51 -65.79 -26.51
N ASN A 786 71.70 -65.35 -26.08
CA ASN A 786 72.80 -66.19 -25.61
C ASN A 786 73.24 -67.32 -26.57
N HIS A 787 72.94 -67.18 -27.86
CA HIS A 787 73.28 -68.15 -28.89
C HIS A 787 73.80 -67.44 -30.15
N SER A 788 74.91 -67.95 -30.68
CA SER A 788 75.56 -67.44 -31.90
C SER A 788 75.92 -68.62 -32.81
N GLY A 789 75.13 -68.83 -33.85
CA GLY A 789 75.31 -69.94 -34.79
C GLY A 789 73.98 -70.41 -35.37
N PRO A 790 73.98 -71.56 -36.07
CA PRO A 790 72.75 -72.24 -36.48
C PRO A 790 72.10 -72.92 -35.27
N MET A 791 70.76 -72.93 -35.29
CA MET A 791 69.94 -73.66 -34.32
C MET A 791 69.90 -75.15 -34.67
N VAL A 792 69.51 -76.00 -33.73
CA VAL A 792 69.43 -77.46 -33.92
C VAL A 792 67.99 -77.94 -33.68
N GLU A 793 67.49 -78.82 -34.57
CA GLU A 793 66.15 -79.39 -34.47
C GLU A 793 65.89 -80.06 -33.11
N GLY A 794 64.74 -79.76 -32.51
CA GLY A 794 64.34 -80.31 -31.21
C GLY A 794 64.95 -79.63 -29.98
N ASN A 795 65.99 -78.80 -30.14
CA ASN A 795 66.50 -77.96 -29.06
C ASN A 795 65.62 -76.71 -28.87
N GLN A 796 65.54 -76.23 -27.63
CA GLN A 796 64.81 -75.02 -27.25
C GLN A 796 65.72 -73.79 -27.31
N TYR A 797 65.31 -72.76 -28.04
CA TYR A 797 66.01 -71.47 -28.18
C TYR A 797 65.13 -70.31 -27.72
N GLN A 798 65.74 -69.15 -27.48
CA GLN A 798 65.02 -67.91 -27.21
C GLN A 798 65.43 -66.81 -28.19
N LEU A 799 64.43 -66.17 -28.79
CA LEU A 799 64.59 -64.91 -29.52
C LEU A 799 64.32 -63.76 -28.55
N GLN A 800 65.18 -62.74 -28.57
CA GLN A 800 65.05 -61.52 -27.78
C GLN A 800 64.62 -60.35 -28.67
N CYS A 801 63.46 -59.77 -28.39
CA CYS A 801 63.03 -58.47 -28.90
C CYS A 801 63.53 -57.38 -27.94
N LYS A 802 64.04 -56.27 -28.46
CA LYS A 802 64.52 -55.09 -27.72
C LYS A 802 63.78 -53.87 -28.24
N ILE A 803 63.19 -53.10 -27.33
CA ILE A 803 62.36 -51.93 -27.62
C ILE A 803 62.92 -50.76 -26.80
N GLN A 804 63.36 -49.70 -27.46
CA GLN A 804 64.03 -48.57 -26.79
C GLN A 804 63.09 -47.36 -26.64
N ASN A 805 63.14 -46.71 -25.47
CA ASN A 805 62.54 -45.41 -25.16
C ASN A 805 61.04 -45.25 -25.50
N VAL A 806 60.24 -46.31 -25.33
CA VAL A 806 58.80 -46.27 -25.62
C VAL A 806 57.98 -45.76 -24.44
N ALA A 807 56.90 -45.00 -24.72
CA ALA A 807 55.97 -44.49 -23.70
C ALA A 807 54.54 -44.27 -24.24
N PRO A 808 53.50 -44.36 -23.37
CA PRO A 808 53.52 -44.87 -22.01
C PRO A 808 53.47 -46.41 -22.00
N LEU A 809 54.09 -47.06 -21.02
CA LEU A 809 54.22 -48.53 -21.01
C LEU A 809 52.86 -49.26 -20.95
N GLN A 810 51.88 -48.70 -20.24
CA GLN A 810 50.54 -49.28 -20.08
C GLN A 810 49.76 -49.48 -21.39
N ASN A 811 50.15 -48.79 -22.48
CA ASN A 811 49.50 -48.84 -23.78
C ASN A 811 50.30 -49.67 -24.81
N LEU A 812 51.43 -50.26 -24.41
CA LEU A 812 52.29 -51.06 -25.28
C LEU A 812 51.76 -52.48 -25.49
N VAL A 813 51.63 -52.87 -26.75
CA VAL A 813 51.39 -54.25 -27.20
C VAL A 813 52.56 -54.67 -28.08
N VAL A 814 53.16 -55.83 -27.78
CA VAL A 814 54.27 -56.38 -28.56
C VAL A 814 53.83 -57.67 -29.21
N LYS A 815 53.82 -57.72 -30.55
CA LYS A 815 53.46 -58.90 -31.33
C LYS A 815 54.71 -59.57 -31.89
N TRP A 816 54.72 -60.89 -31.90
CA TRP A 816 55.74 -61.69 -32.60
C TRP A 816 55.14 -62.34 -33.83
N TYR A 817 55.92 -62.44 -34.90
CA TYR A 817 55.52 -63.08 -36.15
C TYR A 817 56.56 -64.07 -36.65
N LYS A 818 56.07 -65.15 -37.27
CA LYS A 818 56.81 -66.08 -38.13
C LYS A 818 56.28 -65.92 -39.55
N GLY A 819 57.11 -65.41 -40.45
CA GLY A 819 56.66 -64.88 -41.75
C GLY A 819 55.62 -63.75 -41.54
N ASN A 820 54.38 -64.02 -41.94
CA ASN A 820 53.23 -63.12 -41.74
C ASN A 820 52.22 -63.63 -40.69
N VAL A 821 52.46 -64.78 -40.05
CA VAL A 821 51.57 -65.34 -39.01
C VAL A 821 52.01 -64.80 -37.65
N SER A 822 51.10 -64.20 -36.88
CA SER A 822 51.39 -63.82 -35.50
C SER A 822 51.37 -65.05 -34.58
N ILE A 823 52.38 -65.18 -33.72
CA ILE A 823 52.65 -66.40 -32.93
C ILE A 823 52.70 -66.17 -31.41
N ASP A 824 52.89 -64.93 -30.96
CA ASP A 824 52.75 -64.50 -29.57
C ASP A 824 52.35 -63.01 -29.54
N THR A 825 51.69 -62.57 -28.46
CA THR A 825 51.32 -61.17 -28.25
C THR A 825 51.35 -60.83 -26.76
N LYS A 826 52.19 -59.85 -26.39
CA LYS A 826 52.35 -59.38 -25.02
C LYS A 826 51.81 -57.97 -24.82
N THR A 827 50.70 -57.86 -24.10
CA THR A 827 50.15 -56.58 -23.63
C THR A 827 50.78 -56.19 -22.29
N TYR A 828 51.18 -54.93 -22.13
CA TYR A 828 51.54 -54.36 -20.83
C TYR A 828 50.34 -53.67 -20.16
N ARG A 829 50.37 -53.56 -18.83
CA ARG A 829 49.34 -52.87 -18.01
C ARG A 829 49.92 -52.01 -16.89
N ASP A 830 51.22 -51.74 -16.92
CA ASP A 830 51.95 -50.98 -15.89
C ASP A 830 51.81 -49.47 -16.14
N SER A 831 50.87 -48.85 -15.42
CA SER A 831 50.58 -47.40 -15.45
C SER A 831 51.58 -46.55 -14.67
N SER A 832 52.55 -47.14 -13.96
CA SER A 832 53.58 -46.37 -13.24
C SER A 832 54.63 -45.76 -14.17
N LYS A 833 54.76 -46.26 -15.42
CA LYS A 833 55.80 -45.85 -16.38
C LYS A 833 55.21 -44.99 -17.51
N LYS A 834 54.93 -43.72 -17.17
CA LYS A 834 54.52 -42.67 -18.10
C LYS A 834 55.67 -42.11 -18.95
N LYS A 835 56.90 -42.08 -18.40
CA LYS A 835 58.12 -41.67 -19.11
C LYS A 835 58.67 -42.78 -20.01
N PRO A 836 59.49 -42.48 -21.04
CA PRO A 836 60.17 -43.45 -21.88
C PRO A 836 60.87 -44.54 -21.08
N VAL A 837 60.66 -45.80 -21.48
CA VAL A 837 61.32 -46.96 -20.88
C VAL A 837 61.83 -47.91 -21.95
N ASN A 838 62.95 -48.57 -21.65
CA ASN A 838 63.46 -49.68 -22.43
C ASN A 838 62.79 -50.98 -21.97
N LYS A 839 62.39 -51.82 -22.92
CA LYS A 839 61.85 -53.16 -22.65
C LYS A 839 62.54 -54.19 -23.51
N SER A 840 62.61 -55.40 -22.97
CA SER A 840 63.02 -56.57 -23.73
C SER A 840 62.11 -57.73 -23.37
N LEU A 841 61.79 -58.54 -24.39
CA LEU A 841 60.90 -59.68 -24.32
C LEU A 841 61.62 -60.88 -24.91
N THR A 842 61.39 -62.06 -24.36
CA THR A 842 61.87 -63.33 -24.92
C THR A 842 60.72 -64.16 -25.44
N LEU A 843 60.80 -64.57 -26.70
CA LEU A 843 59.98 -65.62 -27.29
C LEU A 843 60.78 -66.92 -27.24
N THR A 844 60.18 -67.98 -26.70
CA THR A 844 60.74 -69.34 -26.80
C THR A 844 60.33 -69.97 -28.12
N ILE A 845 61.28 -70.57 -28.83
CA ILE A 845 61.02 -71.36 -30.05
C ILE A 845 61.70 -72.73 -29.94
N ASN A 846 61.06 -73.75 -30.50
CA ASN A 846 61.62 -75.09 -30.65
C ASN A 846 61.70 -75.37 -32.16
N PRO A 847 62.83 -75.07 -32.84
CA PRO A 847 62.90 -75.16 -34.29
C PRO A 847 62.78 -76.60 -34.79
N SER A 848 62.06 -76.76 -35.89
CA SER A 848 61.94 -77.98 -36.69
C SER A 848 62.69 -77.84 -38.01
N ARG A 849 62.92 -78.94 -38.73
CA ARG A 849 63.43 -78.90 -40.12
C ARG A 849 62.57 -78.07 -41.10
N GLU A 850 61.30 -77.81 -40.80
CA GLU A 850 60.42 -76.96 -41.61
C GLU A 850 60.65 -75.46 -41.34
N ASP A 851 61.43 -75.12 -40.31
CA ASP A 851 61.76 -73.74 -39.92
C ASP A 851 63.11 -73.25 -40.48
N ASP A 852 63.81 -74.08 -41.26
CA ASP A 852 65.09 -73.73 -41.86
C ASP A 852 64.92 -72.63 -42.93
N GLY A 853 65.50 -71.45 -42.69
CA GLY A 853 65.26 -70.24 -43.48
C GLY A 853 64.01 -69.44 -43.07
N ALA A 854 63.29 -69.82 -42.01
CA ALA A 854 62.11 -69.10 -41.56
C ALA A 854 62.45 -67.69 -41.03
N GLN A 855 61.59 -66.72 -41.37
CA GLN A 855 61.72 -65.32 -40.95
C GLN A 855 60.93 -65.04 -39.67
N PHE A 856 61.57 -64.34 -38.72
CA PHE A 856 60.96 -63.84 -37.50
C PHE A 856 61.08 -62.31 -37.42
N ARG A 857 60.05 -61.67 -36.86
CA ARG A 857 60.07 -60.24 -36.49
C ARG A 857 59.23 -59.97 -35.24
N CYS A 858 59.51 -58.86 -34.55
CA CYS A 858 58.63 -58.33 -33.51
C CYS A 858 58.13 -56.92 -33.88
N GLU A 859 56.89 -56.62 -33.50
CA GLU A 859 56.20 -55.35 -33.75
C GLU A 859 55.75 -54.76 -32.42
N ALA A 860 55.99 -53.46 -32.21
CA ALA A 860 55.64 -52.74 -30.99
C ALA A 860 54.59 -51.66 -31.31
N GLU A 861 53.36 -51.87 -30.84
CA GLU A 861 52.18 -51.04 -31.11
C GLU A 861 51.74 -50.26 -29.86
N LEU A 862 51.28 -49.02 -30.04
CA LEU A 862 50.70 -48.19 -28.96
C LEU A 862 49.17 -48.08 -29.09
N HIS A 863 48.45 -48.78 -28.22
CA HIS A 863 46.99 -48.83 -28.17
C HIS A 863 46.44 -47.74 -27.25
N LEU A 864 46.32 -46.52 -27.79
CA LEU A 864 46.12 -45.29 -27.00
C LEU A 864 44.64 -44.93 -26.72
N GLY A 865 43.68 -45.69 -27.25
CA GLY A 865 42.24 -45.50 -26.98
C GLY A 865 41.58 -44.36 -27.78
N PRO A 866 40.33 -43.96 -27.42
CA PRO A 866 39.41 -43.19 -28.26
C PRO A 866 39.74 -41.68 -28.42
N GLY A 867 41.01 -41.30 -28.26
CA GLY A 867 41.52 -39.97 -28.64
C GLY A 867 42.86 -40.03 -29.39
N GLY A 868 43.41 -41.22 -29.64
CA GLY A 868 44.66 -41.42 -30.36
C GLY A 868 44.48 -41.61 -31.87
N PRO A 869 45.58 -41.82 -32.61
CA PRO A 869 45.53 -42.13 -34.04
C PRO A 869 44.68 -43.38 -34.33
N GLN A 870 43.89 -43.34 -35.41
CA GLN A 870 42.97 -44.43 -35.77
C GLN A 870 43.67 -45.77 -35.97
N THR A 871 44.87 -45.73 -36.56
CA THR A 871 45.80 -46.87 -36.64
C THR A 871 46.82 -46.76 -35.49
N PRO A 872 46.97 -47.79 -34.62
CA PRO A 872 47.97 -47.79 -33.56
C PRO A 872 49.39 -47.47 -34.09
N PRO A 873 50.10 -46.47 -33.52
CA PRO A 873 51.49 -46.20 -33.87
C PRO A 873 52.35 -47.45 -33.64
N THR A 874 52.97 -47.94 -34.70
CA THR A 874 53.65 -49.25 -34.73
C THR A 874 55.08 -49.10 -35.23
N VAL A 875 56.04 -49.74 -34.56
CA VAL A 875 57.43 -49.86 -35.00
C VAL A 875 57.82 -51.34 -35.06
N THR A 876 58.38 -51.76 -36.18
CA THR A 876 58.65 -53.16 -36.52
C THR A 876 60.15 -53.42 -36.59
N SER A 877 60.60 -54.58 -36.10
CA SER A 877 61.99 -55.01 -36.26
C SER A 877 62.32 -55.37 -37.70
N GLU A 878 63.60 -55.33 -38.05
CA GLU A 878 64.11 -56.02 -39.23
C GLU A 878 63.79 -57.54 -39.17
N LEU A 879 63.80 -58.19 -40.35
CA LEU A 879 63.53 -59.62 -40.49
C LEU A 879 64.76 -60.44 -40.11
N MET A 880 64.63 -61.31 -39.11
CA MET A 880 65.65 -62.27 -38.74
C MET A 880 65.35 -63.65 -39.35
N ASN A 881 66.20 -64.10 -40.28
CA ASN A 881 66.20 -65.48 -40.75
C ASN A 881 66.83 -66.38 -39.67
N ILE A 882 66.24 -67.55 -39.38
CA ILE A 882 66.92 -68.62 -38.65
C ILE A 882 67.44 -69.70 -39.60
N ILE A 883 68.53 -70.34 -39.22
CA ILE A 883 69.09 -71.53 -39.88
C ILE A 883 68.94 -72.69 -38.90
N VAL A 884 68.38 -73.81 -39.36
CA VAL A 884 68.11 -74.98 -38.52
C VAL A 884 68.87 -76.17 -39.08
N HIS A 885 69.87 -76.64 -38.33
CA HIS A 885 70.52 -77.91 -38.58
C HIS A 885 69.68 -79.06 -38.01
N TYR A 886 69.54 -80.15 -38.77
CA TYR A 886 68.79 -81.34 -38.40
C TYR A 886 69.48 -82.62 -38.87
N ALA A 887 69.32 -83.69 -38.10
CA ALA A 887 69.88 -85.00 -38.40
C ALA A 887 69.21 -85.62 -39.66
N PRO A 888 69.91 -86.53 -40.37
CA PRO A 888 69.46 -86.97 -41.69
C PRO A 888 68.22 -87.85 -41.62
N LYS A 889 67.35 -87.78 -42.64
CA LYS A 889 66.13 -88.58 -42.74
C LYS A 889 65.95 -89.09 -44.17
N PHE A 890 65.72 -90.39 -44.32
CA PHE A 890 65.52 -90.99 -45.64
C PHE A 890 64.18 -90.56 -46.25
N LEU A 891 64.22 -90.15 -47.52
CA LEU A 891 63.03 -89.82 -48.32
C LEU A 891 62.19 -91.07 -48.63
N PRO A 892 60.94 -90.94 -49.11
CA PRO A 892 60.06 -92.10 -49.38
C PRO A 892 60.66 -93.13 -50.34
N ASP A 893 61.43 -92.69 -51.34
CA ASP A 893 61.99 -93.48 -52.45
C ASP A 893 62.89 -94.66 -52.03
N ASN A 894 63.36 -94.67 -50.78
CA ASN A 894 64.25 -95.70 -50.24
C ASN A 894 63.43 -96.99 -49.92
N VAL A 895 63.12 -97.81 -50.91
CA VAL A 895 62.28 -99.02 -50.75
C VAL A 895 62.85 -99.99 -49.69
N LYS A 896 62.00 -100.66 -48.90
CA LYS A 896 62.44 -101.62 -47.85
C LYS A 896 62.83 -103.01 -48.38
N ALA A 897 62.23 -103.44 -49.48
CA ALA A 897 62.51 -104.73 -50.11
C ALA A 897 62.26 -104.65 -51.62
N VAL A 898 63.05 -105.38 -52.40
CA VAL A 898 62.97 -105.41 -53.87
C VAL A 898 63.05 -106.86 -54.34
N LEU A 899 62.04 -107.32 -55.08
CA LEU A 899 62.09 -108.56 -55.83
C LEU A 899 62.77 -108.30 -57.18
N VAL A 900 63.67 -109.19 -57.58
CA VAL A 900 64.38 -109.13 -58.86
C VAL A 900 64.34 -110.52 -59.49
N SER A 901 63.95 -110.62 -60.76
CA SER A 901 63.97 -111.90 -61.48
C SER A 901 65.39 -112.22 -61.93
N ALA A 902 65.77 -113.50 -61.92
CA ALA A 902 67.07 -113.95 -62.41
C ALA A 902 67.35 -113.41 -63.83
N GLY A 903 68.52 -112.82 -64.03
CA GLY A 903 68.94 -112.21 -65.29
C GLY A 903 68.44 -110.78 -65.57
N SER A 904 67.57 -110.20 -64.73
CA SER A 904 67.08 -108.81 -64.88
C SER A 904 67.98 -107.76 -64.20
N ASN A 905 67.77 -106.47 -64.50
CA ASN A 905 68.48 -105.35 -63.85
C ASN A 905 67.59 -104.72 -62.76
N ALA A 906 68.19 -104.22 -61.67
CA ALA A 906 67.47 -103.54 -60.59
C ALA A 906 68.29 -102.40 -59.97
N SER A 907 67.63 -101.30 -59.59
CA SER A 907 68.27 -100.11 -59.02
C SER A 907 67.75 -99.81 -57.61
N LEU A 908 68.64 -99.72 -56.63
CA LEU A 908 68.36 -99.32 -55.25
C LEU A 908 68.81 -97.87 -55.07
N VAL A 909 67.85 -96.94 -55.02
CA VAL A 909 68.12 -95.52 -54.81
C VAL A 909 68.24 -95.24 -53.32
N CYS A 910 69.29 -94.52 -52.91
CA CYS A 910 69.37 -93.92 -51.60
C CYS A 910 69.31 -92.40 -51.66
N SER A 911 68.46 -91.81 -50.84
CA SER A 911 68.33 -90.35 -50.70
C SER A 911 67.88 -89.96 -49.30
N ALA A 912 68.54 -88.95 -48.71
CA ALA A 912 68.16 -88.38 -47.42
C ALA A 912 68.22 -86.85 -47.44
N GLU A 913 67.25 -86.23 -46.76
CA GLU A 913 67.30 -84.81 -46.37
C GLU A 913 68.15 -84.64 -45.09
N GLY A 914 68.69 -83.45 -44.87
CA GLY A 914 69.49 -83.09 -43.70
C GLY A 914 70.15 -81.73 -43.87
N ASN A 915 70.36 -80.99 -42.77
CA ASN A 915 71.16 -79.77 -42.74
C ASN A 915 72.20 -79.86 -41.58
N PRO A 916 73.51 -79.81 -41.83
CA PRO A 916 74.19 -79.80 -43.13
C PRO A 916 73.82 -81.00 -44.00
N SER A 917 73.92 -80.86 -45.33
CA SER A 917 73.52 -81.91 -46.28
C SER A 917 74.29 -83.22 -46.03
N PRO A 918 73.60 -84.37 -45.94
CA PRO A 918 74.21 -85.61 -45.48
C PRO A 918 75.09 -86.27 -46.55
N VAL A 919 76.15 -86.93 -46.08
CA VAL A 919 76.97 -87.85 -46.89
C VAL A 919 76.27 -89.20 -46.94
N LEU A 920 75.97 -89.67 -48.14
CA LEU A 920 75.37 -90.99 -48.37
C LEU A 920 76.43 -92.04 -48.69
N ASN A 921 76.28 -93.24 -48.13
CA ASN A 921 77.09 -94.41 -48.43
C ASN A 921 76.23 -95.67 -48.49
N TRP A 922 76.67 -96.68 -49.24
CA TRP A 922 76.04 -97.99 -49.29
C TRP A 922 77.03 -99.04 -48.78
N ASN A 923 76.52 -99.98 -47.98
CA ASN A 923 77.23 -101.17 -47.53
C ASN A 923 76.45 -102.41 -48.01
N TYR A 924 77.12 -103.31 -48.72
CA TYR A 924 76.52 -104.49 -49.33
C TYR A 924 77.60 -105.54 -49.62
N THR A 925 77.19 -106.80 -49.78
CA THR A 925 78.10 -107.89 -50.17
C THR A 925 78.54 -107.68 -51.62
N SER A 926 79.85 -107.50 -51.84
CA SER A 926 80.39 -107.18 -53.17
C SER A 926 80.20 -108.34 -54.15
N ALA A 927 79.74 -108.02 -55.36
CA ALA A 927 79.62 -108.94 -56.50
C ALA A 927 79.87 -108.16 -57.80
N ASP A 928 80.53 -108.79 -58.78
CA ASP A 928 81.10 -108.11 -59.96
C ASP A 928 80.07 -107.40 -60.85
N ASN A 929 78.80 -107.77 -60.74
CA ASN A 929 77.69 -107.23 -61.52
C ASN A 929 76.93 -106.08 -60.83
N VAL A 930 77.46 -105.57 -59.71
CA VAL A 930 76.87 -104.49 -58.90
C VAL A 930 77.69 -103.20 -59.03
N ILE A 931 77.06 -102.12 -59.52
CA ILE A 931 77.70 -100.83 -59.80
C ILE A 931 77.13 -99.76 -58.87
N LEU A 932 77.98 -98.89 -58.32
CA LEU A 932 77.59 -97.76 -57.46
C LEU A 932 77.84 -96.43 -58.16
N PHE A 933 76.84 -95.56 -58.24
CA PHE A 933 76.98 -94.20 -58.79
C PHE A 933 76.15 -93.15 -58.02
N THR A 934 76.42 -91.87 -58.29
CA THR A 934 75.78 -90.73 -57.62
C THR A 934 74.98 -89.90 -58.64
N VAL A 935 73.76 -89.52 -58.29
CA VAL A 935 72.87 -88.67 -59.12
C VAL A 935 72.40 -87.50 -58.26
N GLY A 936 72.96 -86.31 -58.48
CA GLY A 936 72.68 -85.14 -57.64
C GLY A 936 73.02 -85.40 -56.16
N LYS A 937 72.04 -85.25 -55.27
CA LYS A 937 72.15 -85.60 -53.84
C LYS A 937 71.77 -87.07 -53.51
N GLN A 938 71.55 -87.91 -54.52
CA GLN A 938 71.19 -89.32 -54.35
C GLN A 938 72.36 -90.26 -54.71
N LYS A 939 72.42 -91.44 -54.09
CA LYS A 939 73.45 -92.45 -54.35
C LYS A 939 72.78 -93.79 -54.63
N THR A 940 73.05 -94.39 -55.78
CA THR A 940 72.27 -95.49 -56.33
C THR A 940 73.15 -96.70 -56.59
N VAL A 941 72.72 -97.86 -56.12
CA VAL A 941 73.27 -99.18 -56.47
C VAL A 941 72.48 -99.73 -57.64
N LEU A 942 73.17 -100.15 -58.70
CA LEU A 942 72.59 -100.82 -59.87
C LEU A 942 73.13 -102.24 -59.96
N ILE A 943 72.23 -103.20 -59.78
CA ILE A 943 72.48 -104.63 -60.02
C ILE A 943 72.18 -104.88 -61.50
N THR A 944 73.14 -105.43 -62.23
CA THR A 944 72.97 -105.82 -63.64
C THR A 944 72.91 -107.33 -63.78
N ARG A 945 71.95 -107.85 -64.55
CA ARG A 945 71.78 -109.30 -64.82
C ARG A 945 71.81 -110.14 -63.52
N ALA A 946 70.89 -109.86 -62.61
CA ALA A 946 70.91 -110.37 -61.23
C ALA A 946 71.00 -111.90 -61.14
N THR A 947 71.83 -112.37 -60.22
CA THR A 947 72.09 -113.79 -59.91
C THR A 947 71.77 -114.06 -58.44
N SER A 948 71.70 -115.33 -58.02
CA SER A 948 71.49 -115.70 -56.62
C SER A 948 72.51 -115.09 -55.65
N ALA A 949 73.73 -114.77 -56.11
CA ALA A 949 74.74 -114.07 -55.32
C ALA A 949 74.40 -112.59 -55.01
N ASN A 950 73.37 -112.03 -55.65
CA ASN A 950 72.85 -110.68 -55.35
C ASN A 950 71.67 -110.69 -54.37
N ALA A 951 71.24 -111.87 -53.89
CA ALA A 951 70.27 -111.96 -52.80
C ALA A 951 70.94 -111.58 -51.47
N GLY A 952 70.36 -110.63 -50.72
CA GLY A 952 70.98 -110.15 -49.48
C GLY A 952 70.41 -108.83 -48.96
N ILE A 953 71.11 -108.26 -47.99
CA ILE A 953 70.75 -106.99 -47.34
C ILE A 953 71.70 -105.90 -47.85
N TYR A 954 71.13 -104.91 -48.52
CA TYR A 954 71.83 -103.69 -48.92
C TYR A 954 71.49 -102.59 -47.89
N ILE A 955 72.50 -102.04 -47.22
CA ILE A 955 72.31 -101.04 -46.16
C ILE A 955 72.78 -99.69 -46.67
N CYS A 956 71.87 -98.73 -46.88
CA CYS A 956 72.30 -97.34 -47.05
C CYS A 956 72.52 -96.69 -45.68
N THR A 957 73.56 -95.87 -45.58
CA THR A 957 73.86 -95.03 -44.41
C THR A 957 73.91 -93.57 -44.85
N ALA A 958 73.25 -92.69 -44.09
CA ALA A 958 73.23 -91.26 -44.32
C ALA A 958 73.73 -90.55 -43.05
N ASN A 959 74.77 -89.73 -43.19
CA ASN A 959 75.49 -89.15 -42.05
C ASN A 959 75.65 -87.63 -42.21
N ASN A 960 75.38 -86.85 -41.16
CA ASN A 960 75.85 -85.47 -41.05
C ASN A 960 76.37 -85.20 -39.63
N SER A 961 76.78 -83.96 -39.35
CA SER A 961 77.36 -83.56 -38.05
C SER A 961 76.40 -83.67 -36.85
N LEU A 962 75.12 -84.01 -37.05
CA LEU A 962 74.13 -84.20 -35.99
C LEU A 962 73.63 -85.66 -35.87
N GLY A 963 73.92 -86.55 -36.83
CA GLY A 963 73.48 -87.92 -36.71
C GLY A 963 73.77 -88.82 -37.90
N LEU A 964 73.79 -90.12 -37.62
CA LEU A 964 73.88 -91.22 -38.55
C LEU A 964 72.56 -91.99 -38.54
N VAL A 965 71.94 -92.16 -39.70
CA VAL A 965 70.80 -93.07 -39.89
C VAL A 965 71.13 -94.14 -40.92
N THR A 966 70.58 -95.34 -40.73
CA THR A 966 70.75 -96.47 -41.64
C THR A 966 69.40 -97.00 -42.11
N ARG A 967 69.35 -97.57 -43.30
CA ARG A 967 68.14 -98.19 -43.85
C ARG A 967 68.50 -99.42 -44.66
N GLU A 968 67.95 -100.54 -44.24
CA GLU A 968 68.13 -101.84 -44.86
C GLU A 968 67.14 -102.03 -46.02
N THR A 969 67.63 -102.58 -47.12
CA THR A 969 66.89 -102.92 -48.34
C THR A 969 67.15 -104.39 -48.65
N THR A 970 66.16 -105.26 -48.46
CA THR A 970 66.32 -106.69 -48.76
C THR A 970 66.10 -106.95 -50.26
N VAL A 971 67.11 -107.48 -50.94
CA VAL A 971 67.00 -107.94 -52.33
C VAL A 971 66.76 -109.43 -52.35
N THR A 972 65.72 -109.86 -53.07
CA THR A 972 65.33 -111.27 -53.21
C THR A 972 65.28 -111.66 -54.68
N ILE A 973 65.90 -112.79 -55.01
CA ILE A 973 66.03 -113.29 -56.38
C ILE A 973 65.05 -114.44 -56.58
N THR A 974 64.31 -114.41 -57.68
CA THR A 974 63.37 -115.47 -58.08
C THR A 974 63.80 -116.09 -59.41
N ASP A 975 63.75 -117.41 -59.48
CA ASP A 975 64.24 -118.20 -60.61
C ASP A 975 63.08 -119.01 -61.24
N THR A 976 63.11 -119.24 -62.56
CA THR A 976 61.96 -119.78 -63.30
C THR A 976 62.37 -120.83 -64.33
N GLY A 977 62.11 -122.11 -64.03
CA GLY A 977 62.58 -123.25 -64.84
C GLY A 977 61.51 -124.29 -65.19
N SER A 978 61.33 -124.48 -66.51
CA SER A 978 60.83 -125.67 -67.24
C SER A 978 59.59 -126.45 -66.74
N PHE A 979 58.53 -126.45 -67.56
CA PHE A 979 57.25 -127.14 -67.35
C PHE A 979 57.23 -128.66 -67.65
N ALA A 980 58.39 -129.33 -67.68
CA ALA A 980 58.53 -130.66 -68.31
C ALA A 980 58.10 -131.87 -67.43
N ASP A 981 58.34 -131.86 -66.11
CA ASP A 981 58.21 -133.06 -65.26
C ASP A 981 56.77 -133.55 -65.01
N HIS A 982 55.77 -132.69 -65.23
CA HIS A 982 54.37 -133.06 -65.03
C HIS A 982 53.83 -134.08 -66.05
N LEU A 983 54.47 -134.26 -67.21
CA LEU A 983 54.04 -135.24 -68.22
C LEU A 983 54.37 -136.68 -67.82
N ILE A 984 55.53 -136.92 -67.20
CA ILE A 984 55.97 -138.26 -66.78
C ILE A 984 55.11 -138.79 -65.63
N THR A 985 54.76 -137.90 -64.68
CA THR A 985 53.87 -138.22 -63.57
C THR A 985 52.43 -138.51 -64.02
N ILE A 986 51.89 -137.76 -65.00
CA ILE A 986 50.59 -138.06 -65.60
C ILE A 986 50.58 -139.41 -66.33
N LEU A 987 51.65 -139.76 -67.06
CA LEU A 987 51.79 -141.07 -67.72
C LEU A 987 51.79 -142.24 -66.72
N LEU A 988 52.51 -142.11 -65.61
CA LEU A 988 52.50 -143.10 -64.52
C LEU A 988 51.12 -143.22 -63.87
N ILE A 989 50.43 -142.11 -63.61
CA ILE A 989 49.08 -142.10 -63.05
C ILE A 989 48.08 -142.78 -64.00
N LEU A 990 48.15 -142.52 -65.31
CA LEU A 990 47.30 -143.20 -66.31
C LEU A 990 47.55 -144.71 -66.38
N LEU A 991 48.81 -145.15 -66.27
CA LEU A 991 49.17 -146.57 -66.26
C LEU A 991 48.69 -147.28 -64.98
N ILE A 992 48.76 -146.60 -63.83
CA ILE A 992 48.18 -147.05 -62.56
C ILE A 992 46.64 -147.12 -62.65
N ILE A 993 45.98 -146.11 -63.23
CA ILE A 993 44.53 -146.10 -63.45
C ILE A 993 44.11 -147.24 -64.39
N PHE A 994 44.89 -147.54 -65.43
CA PHE A 994 44.63 -148.68 -66.32
C PHE A 994 44.73 -150.02 -65.59
N LEU A 995 45.78 -150.23 -64.78
CA LEU A 995 45.92 -151.41 -63.93
C LEU A 995 44.78 -151.52 -62.90
N ILE A 996 44.37 -150.40 -62.29
CA ILE A 996 43.20 -150.33 -61.41
C ILE A 996 41.93 -150.66 -62.18
N PHE A 997 41.77 -150.26 -63.44
CA PHE A 997 40.61 -150.63 -64.27
C PHE A 997 40.57 -152.13 -64.58
N VAL A 998 41.72 -152.73 -64.90
CA VAL A 998 41.85 -154.20 -65.10
C VAL A 998 41.52 -154.95 -63.80
N VAL A 999 42.02 -154.49 -62.65
CA VAL A 999 41.72 -155.06 -61.33
C VAL A 999 40.25 -154.84 -60.94
N ILE A 1000 39.65 -153.68 -61.23
CA ILE A 1000 38.23 -153.43 -60.98
C ILE A 1000 37.35 -154.27 -61.92
N PHE A 1001 37.77 -154.54 -63.16
CA PHE A 1001 37.06 -155.47 -64.05
C PHE A 1001 37.10 -156.90 -63.47
N TYR A 1002 38.28 -157.36 -63.03
CA TYR A 1002 38.48 -158.65 -62.38
C TYR A 1002 37.74 -158.78 -61.03
N LEU A 1003 37.59 -157.69 -60.26
CA LEU A 1003 36.87 -157.69 -58.98
C LEU A 1003 35.34 -157.54 -59.15
N LYS A 1004 34.86 -156.73 -60.11
CA LYS A 1004 33.44 -156.69 -60.50
C LYS A 1004 32.96 -158.03 -61.07
N TRP A 1005 33.85 -158.77 -61.74
CA TRP A 1005 33.61 -160.15 -62.16
C TRP A 1005 33.48 -161.13 -60.97
N LYS A 1006 34.05 -160.81 -59.79
CA LYS A 1006 34.14 -161.70 -58.61
C LYS A 1006 33.14 -161.42 -57.48
N LYS A 1007 32.57 -160.21 -57.38
CA LYS A 1007 31.45 -159.83 -56.47
C LYS A 1007 30.61 -158.74 -57.13
N LYS A 1008 29.31 -158.86 -57.43
CA LYS A 1008 28.25 -159.90 -57.25
C LYS A 1008 27.62 -160.14 -55.87
N HIS A 1009 28.31 -159.99 -54.73
CA HIS A 1009 27.68 -160.09 -53.38
C HIS A 1009 28.31 -159.09 -52.35
N GLY A 1010 27.50 -158.49 -51.47
CA GLY A 1010 27.82 -157.31 -50.61
C GLY A 1010 28.49 -157.58 -49.24
N ASN A 1011 28.22 -156.85 -48.13
CA ASN A 1011 27.40 -155.63 -47.89
C ASN A 1011 27.66 -154.99 -46.47
N TYR A 1012 27.47 -153.65 -46.29
CA TYR A 1012 27.27 -152.87 -45.01
C TYR A 1012 28.41 -152.79 -43.93
N ASN A 1013 28.51 -151.87 -42.92
CA ASN A 1013 27.68 -150.73 -42.40
C ASN A 1013 28.46 -149.60 -41.56
N PHE A 1014 27.74 -148.55 -41.06
CA PHE A 1014 28.11 -147.22 -40.41
C PHE A 1014 28.84 -147.21 -39.00
N THR A 1015 29.20 -146.10 -38.25
CA THR A 1015 28.51 -144.82 -37.82
C THR A 1015 29.47 -143.75 -37.11
N PRO A 1016 29.16 -142.41 -36.95
CA PRO A 1016 30.17 -141.30 -36.68
C PRO A 1016 29.80 -140.08 -35.71
N ILE A 1017 30.56 -138.92 -35.78
CA ILE A 1017 30.28 -137.43 -35.54
C ILE A 1017 30.14 -136.76 -34.11
N PRO A 1018 30.02 -135.39 -33.85
CA PRO A 1018 30.40 -134.07 -34.54
C PRO A 1018 30.79 -132.76 -33.68
N THR A 1019 31.04 -131.59 -34.35
CA THR A 1019 30.76 -130.11 -33.98
C THR A 1019 31.64 -129.29 -32.97
N ALA A 1020 31.68 -127.92 -32.80
CA ALA A 1020 31.11 -126.66 -33.43
C ALA A 1020 31.93 -125.32 -33.08
N LEU A 1021 31.38 -124.08 -33.28
CA LEU A 1021 31.93 -122.66 -33.12
C LEU A 1021 30.79 -121.65 -32.68
N PRO A 1022 30.77 -120.27 -32.76
CA PRO A 1022 31.76 -119.13 -33.00
C PRO A 1022 31.58 -117.74 -32.20
N MET A 1023 32.56 -116.79 -32.31
CA MET A 1023 32.50 -115.26 -32.24
C MET A 1023 31.90 -114.52 -30.97
N THR A 1024 31.76 -113.17 -30.72
CA THR A 1024 31.99 -111.78 -31.34
C THR A 1024 32.08 -110.68 -30.19
N GLU A 1025 32.12 -109.30 -30.20
CA GLU A 1025 32.10 -108.07 -31.10
C GLU A 1025 32.76 -106.80 -30.37
N LYS A 1026 32.30 -105.51 -30.54
CA LYS A 1026 32.94 -104.21 -30.12
C LYS A 1026 32.00 -102.95 -30.08
N CYS A 1027 32.20 -101.90 -29.24
CA CYS A 1027 31.75 -100.47 -29.48
C CYS A 1027 32.22 -99.37 -28.46
N ASN A 1028 31.87 -98.08 -28.71
CA ASN A 1028 32.41 -96.82 -28.10
C ASN A 1028 31.43 -96.02 -27.19
N GLY A 1029 31.93 -94.96 -26.52
CA GLY A 1029 31.12 -93.80 -26.03
C GLY A 1029 31.91 -92.71 -25.28
N GLU A 1030 31.96 -91.47 -25.80
CA GLU A 1030 32.57 -90.27 -25.19
C GLU A 1030 31.52 -89.16 -24.95
N GLY A 1031 31.88 -88.12 -24.18
CA GLY A 1031 31.15 -86.84 -24.20
C GLY A 1031 31.47 -85.86 -23.06
N ARG A 1032 32.28 -84.83 -23.34
CA ARG A 1032 32.29 -83.55 -22.60
C ARG A 1032 32.79 -82.41 -23.48
#